data_AF-A0A1H2XIC4-F1
#
_entry.id   AF-A0A1H2XIC4-F1
#
_cell.length_a   1.000
_cell.length_b   1.000
_cell.length_c   1.000
_cell.angle_alpha   90.00
_cell.angle_beta   90.00
_cell.angle_gamma   90.00
#
_symmetry.space_group_name_H-M   'P 1'
#
loop_
_entity.id
_entity.type
_entity.pdbx_description
1 polymer ?
#
loop_
_entity_poly.entity_id
_entity_poly.type
_entity_poly.pdbx_seq_one_letter_code
_entity_poly.pdbx_strand_id
1 'polypeptide(L)'
;MKERYKDIGKRVLAIILVLSILIPTLPIGQIKSFAATIPATNNPNLTLTFDEEIDAAKYELVESKRQYLSIGVWHYSGGYWGSYDHEKGTFRFQIKDSEIPGGNIGKLDELVQKKQGGIPFYVDYPEEVKQALKEGKKVIVQVKSYGNNKTGDYIYDINDTSKHKIEHTTNQAKITVPLRFNYQTDESGELIYYSDFGLNVGFKMPFVKQGFGNNGYSIYNKNGTRSGEWAAYWNWGQTPENGYLHPSIINPDGTLKPGYKIKTTKGDYDSSQIRIGAGSGVFRNGGALNLTFEYPFEFNFYIEKDIQADMIMRELELIDPETGQAIESFKREVDNLDPFNIAKQKLIRTNTNPRLASILSRDKTYIVRAKYQFISFEEGAFDISKSELMTPEQRELKTGIIPNDLDVHYSYDDHVFIDGVFDQSHKELSIDKPYTELKNLECATFEWEYKVPDTAKKYVKIAGVIPNTFAQKEKDTINTNNWAAIFGRLEPTDIGMHKNVRLINNNNEAMRTYRKGEPLRLIFPVEHVLGERIVGTDPVKNPKVIIHVEVKDKEGKVIHRERIQTPKLLHPKEVIDMPITKPFTTESDKITACATIDPIHRELGYNDDSRNDKICVTFKASGVDIGMAAPVELYRGGQRVKFFEANKSHTVQFNVKHFLGDEAVGLDAAKNPKVKINIKVMDANKRLLLDQTVQTNQVLNPGAAIKMPMSKSFTTETGMIRACATIDPIHAQLGYNSNPANDTICADFMMVKNYAIRDLRAYPQSIHFGKNESQVKQNVTLNFTVINESSDEHGGNLPSSPIVEIKHGNQVVWRSSVSISPGQSRKMSVTIPNRILRPGDNVFSVEVNPDRTILEFKPGVSNPYADNKATTL
;
A
#
# COMPACT_ATOMS: atom_id res chain seq x y z
N MET A 1 -42.03 -27.85 93.52
CA MET A 1 -41.30 -28.36 92.34
C MET A 1 -41.83 -29.75 91.98
N LYS A 2 -43.02 -29.81 91.34
CA LYS A 2 -43.67 -30.97 90.68
C LYS A 2 -45.14 -30.63 90.40
N GLU A 3 -45.43 -29.52 89.70
CA GLU A 3 -46.81 -29.25 89.22
C GLU A 3 -46.96 -28.18 88.11
N ARG A 4 -45.92 -27.92 87.30
CA ARG A 4 -45.99 -26.97 86.16
C ARG A 4 -45.69 -27.55 84.78
N TYR A 5 -45.74 -28.88 84.62
CA TYR A 5 -45.43 -29.58 83.35
C TYR A 5 -46.60 -30.36 82.71
N LYS A 6 -47.85 -30.13 83.15
CA LYS A 6 -49.02 -30.88 82.62
C LYS A 6 -49.87 -30.16 81.56
N ASP A 7 -49.60 -28.89 81.23
CA ASP A 7 -50.48 -28.09 80.34
C ASP A 7 -49.90 -27.80 78.94
N ILE A 8 -48.60 -28.00 78.71
CA ILE A 8 -47.98 -27.80 77.37
C ILE A 8 -48.17 -29.04 76.49
N GLY A 9 -48.18 -30.25 77.08
CA GLY A 9 -48.32 -31.51 76.35
C GLY A 9 -49.65 -31.68 75.60
N LYS A 10 -50.74 -31.05 76.07
CA LYS A 10 -52.04 -31.10 75.38
C LYS A 10 -52.14 -30.17 74.17
N ARG A 11 -51.37 -29.07 74.14
CA ARG A 11 -51.32 -28.16 72.98
C ARG A 11 -50.44 -28.69 71.85
N VAL A 12 -49.39 -29.44 72.18
CA VAL A 12 -48.53 -30.11 71.18
C VAL A 12 -49.25 -31.29 70.50
N LEU A 13 -50.06 -32.07 71.25
CA LEU A 13 -50.81 -33.18 70.66
C LEU A 13 -51.92 -32.72 69.69
N ALA A 14 -52.55 -31.56 69.95
CA ALA A 14 -53.61 -31.02 69.10
C ALA A 14 -53.07 -30.44 67.77
N ILE A 15 -51.84 -29.89 67.75
CA ILE A 15 -51.20 -29.39 66.52
C ILE A 15 -50.69 -30.56 65.65
N ILE A 16 -50.20 -31.64 66.28
CA ILE A 16 -49.77 -32.85 65.56
C ILE A 16 -50.96 -33.56 64.91
N LEU A 17 -52.15 -33.60 65.56
CA LEU A 17 -53.33 -34.26 65.00
C LEU A 17 -53.94 -33.51 63.79
N VAL A 18 -53.81 -32.18 63.74
CA VAL A 18 -54.31 -31.36 62.63
C VAL A 18 -53.40 -31.42 61.40
N LEU A 19 -52.08 -31.61 61.59
CA LEU A 19 -51.13 -31.79 60.48
C LEU A 19 -51.13 -33.20 59.88
N SER A 20 -51.63 -34.21 60.61
CA SER A 20 -51.71 -35.61 60.12
C SER A 20 -52.89 -35.92 59.17
N ILE A 21 -53.82 -34.98 58.93
CA ILE A 21 -55.02 -35.21 58.11
C ILE A 21 -54.85 -34.70 56.65
N LEU A 22 -53.72 -34.05 56.30
CA LEU A 22 -53.56 -33.37 55.01
C LEU A 22 -52.45 -33.89 54.08
N ILE A 23 -51.93 -35.10 54.28
CA ILE A 23 -50.98 -35.71 53.32
C ILE A 23 -51.36 -37.16 52.99
N PRO A 24 -51.91 -37.44 51.79
CA PRO A 24 -51.70 -38.70 51.11
C PRO A 24 -50.49 -38.61 50.17
N THR A 25 -49.54 -39.52 50.41
CA THR A 25 -48.71 -40.25 49.43
C THR A 25 -47.71 -39.48 48.55
N LEU A 26 -46.42 -39.55 48.91
CA LEU A 26 -45.32 -39.78 47.95
C LEU A 26 -44.26 -40.72 48.58
N PRO A 27 -43.65 -41.62 47.80
CA PRO A 27 -42.88 -42.77 48.29
C PRO A 27 -41.50 -42.41 48.85
N ILE A 28 -41.11 -43.19 49.85
CA ILE A 28 -39.81 -43.15 50.54
C ILE A 28 -38.69 -43.48 49.56
N GLY A 29 -37.81 -42.50 49.32
CA GLY A 29 -36.62 -42.69 48.48
C GLY A 29 -35.90 -41.40 48.13
N GLN A 30 -35.50 -40.59 49.13
CA GLN A 30 -34.45 -39.56 49.01
C GLN A 30 -34.18 -38.93 50.38
N ILE A 31 -33.17 -39.44 51.09
CA ILE A 31 -32.45 -38.61 52.08
C ILE A 31 -31.29 -37.99 51.30
N LYS A 32 -31.52 -36.83 50.69
CA LYS A 32 -30.44 -35.95 50.23
C LYS A 32 -29.92 -35.21 51.47
N SER A 33 -28.63 -35.34 51.74
CA SER A 33 -27.91 -34.41 52.62
C SER A 33 -28.03 -33.00 52.02
N PHE A 34 -28.72 -32.10 52.71
CA PHE A 34 -28.72 -30.68 52.38
C PHE A 34 -27.37 -30.09 52.78
N ALA A 35 -26.44 -29.97 51.83
CA ALA A 35 -25.45 -28.91 51.88
C ALA A 35 -26.14 -27.65 51.35
N ALA A 36 -26.46 -26.71 52.24
CA ALA A 36 -27.07 -25.45 51.86
C ALA A 36 -26.02 -24.58 51.14
N THR A 37 -26.07 -24.53 49.81
CA THR A 37 -25.31 -23.58 49.01
C THR A 37 -25.95 -22.20 49.17
N ILE A 38 -25.29 -21.29 49.90
CA ILE A 38 -25.70 -19.88 49.98
C ILE A 38 -25.55 -19.25 48.57
N PRO A 39 -26.53 -18.48 48.06
CA PRO A 39 -26.47 -17.93 46.71
C PRO A 39 -25.32 -16.92 46.58
N ALA A 40 -24.48 -17.10 45.55
CA ALA A 40 -23.46 -16.13 45.17
C ALA A 40 -24.12 -14.91 44.53
N THR A 41 -23.69 -13.70 44.88
CA THR A 41 -24.23 -12.44 44.35
C THR A 41 -23.15 -11.65 43.63
N ASN A 42 -23.55 -10.86 42.63
CA ASN A 42 -22.65 -9.88 42.03
C ASN A 42 -22.46 -8.74 43.04
N ASN A 43 -21.24 -8.53 43.53
CA ASN A 43 -20.89 -7.38 44.36
C ASN A 43 -20.14 -6.36 43.47
N PRO A 44 -20.65 -5.13 43.27
CA PRO A 44 -20.02 -4.14 42.39
C PRO A 44 -18.63 -3.70 42.89
N ASN A 45 -18.31 -3.93 44.16
CA ASN A 45 -17.02 -3.60 44.75
C ASN A 45 -15.99 -4.72 44.60
N LEU A 46 -16.34 -5.85 43.98
CA LEU A 46 -15.43 -6.97 43.77
C LEU A 46 -15.12 -7.13 42.28
N THR A 47 -13.85 -7.00 41.91
CA THR A 47 -13.38 -7.09 40.53
C THR A 47 -12.37 -8.23 40.36
N LEU A 48 -12.37 -8.86 39.17
CA LEU A 48 -11.44 -9.91 38.78
C LEU A 48 -10.52 -9.39 37.68
N THR A 49 -9.21 -9.56 37.83
CA THR A 49 -8.21 -9.21 36.81
C THR A 49 -7.21 -10.35 36.60
N PHE A 50 -6.46 -10.29 35.51
CA PHE A 50 -5.48 -11.33 35.14
C PHE A 50 -4.18 -10.68 34.68
N ASP A 51 -3.04 -11.05 35.28
CA ASP A 51 -1.69 -10.58 34.90
C ASP A 51 -1.46 -9.05 34.80
N GLU A 52 -2.47 -8.21 35.08
CA GLU A 52 -2.41 -6.75 34.98
C GLU A 52 -1.54 -6.10 36.07
N GLU A 53 -0.94 -4.96 35.77
CA GLU A 53 -0.32 -4.12 36.79
C GLU A 53 -1.41 -3.36 37.55
N ILE A 54 -1.44 -3.53 38.88
CA ILE A 54 -2.41 -2.83 39.73
C ILE A 54 -1.81 -1.51 40.15
N ASP A 55 -2.59 -0.44 40.00
CA ASP A 55 -2.21 0.93 40.36
C ASP A 55 -1.89 1.02 41.86
N ALA A 56 -0.61 0.94 42.19
CA ALA A 56 -0.11 0.96 43.56
C ALA A 56 -0.39 2.30 44.28
N ALA A 57 -0.79 3.37 43.56
CA ALA A 57 -1.25 4.61 44.19
C ALA A 57 -2.67 4.49 44.76
N LYS A 58 -3.52 3.64 44.16
CA LYS A 58 -4.93 3.49 44.54
C LYS A 58 -5.24 2.23 45.30
N TYR A 59 -4.42 1.19 45.17
CA TYR A 59 -4.68 -0.11 45.77
C TYR A 59 -3.44 -0.64 46.47
N GLU A 60 -3.65 -1.37 47.58
CA GLU A 60 -2.60 -2.08 48.29
C GLU A 60 -2.82 -3.59 48.24
N LEU A 61 -1.74 -4.35 48.05
CA LEU A 61 -1.76 -5.81 48.11
C LEU A 61 -1.85 -6.23 49.58
N VAL A 62 -2.90 -6.97 49.94
CA VAL A 62 -3.09 -7.45 51.32
C VAL A 62 -2.71 -8.91 51.51
N GLU A 63 -2.91 -9.77 50.51
CA GLU A 63 -2.48 -11.18 50.57
C GLU A 63 -2.28 -11.78 49.16
N SER A 64 -1.36 -12.75 49.07
CA SER A 64 -1.17 -13.63 47.92
C SER A 64 -1.38 -15.08 48.33
N LYS A 65 -2.35 -15.78 47.70
CA LYS A 65 -2.69 -17.18 48.00
C LYS A 65 -2.47 -18.07 46.79
N ARG A 66 -1.56 -19.03 46.92
CA ARG A 66 -1.36 -20.08 45.89
C ARG A 66 -2.36 -21.21 46.09
N GLN A 67 -3.03 -21.60 45.01
CA GLN A 67 -3.97 -22.72 44.99
C GLN A 67 -3.71 -23.57 43.74
N TYR A 68 -3.50 -24.86 43.97
CA TYR A 68 -3.34 -25.84 42.90
C TYR A 68 -4.71 -26.40 42.52
N LEU A 69 -5.29 -25.92 41.42
CA LEU A 69 -6.55 -26.44 40.93
C LEU A 69 -6.29 -27.63 40.02
N SER A 70 -6.88 -28.78 40.35
CA SER A 70 -6.83 -30.00 39.52
C SER A 70 -8.24 -30.39 39.08
N ILE A 71 -8.41 -30.59 37.77
CA ILE A 71 -9.69 -30.97 37.16
C ILE A 71 -9.50 -32.35 36.53
N GLY A 72 -9.97 -33.37 37.24
CA GLY A 72 -10.12 -34.73 36.70
C GLY A 72 -11.42 -34.85 35.90
N VAL A 73 -11.31 -35.33 34.67
CA VAL A 73 -12.43 -35.53 33.74
C VAL A 73 -12.57 -37.03 33.46
N TRP A 74 -13.72 -37.57 33.86
CA TRP A 74 -14.03 -38.99 33.77
C TRP A 74 -15.21 -39.25 32.85
N HIS A 75 -15.20 -40.41 32.19
CA HIS A 75 -16.40 -40.98 31.58
C HIS A 75 -17.17 -41.80 32.60
N TYR A 76 -18.44 -41.47 32.77
CA TYR A 76 -19.32 -42.14 33.72
C TYR A 76 -20.24 -43.12 32.99
N SER A 77 -20.61 -44.21 33.65
CA SER A 77 -21.48 -45.27 33.11
C SER A 77 -22.87 -44.78 32.67
N GLY A 78 -23.26 -43.56 33.04
CA GLY A 78 -24.47 -42.89 32.57
C GLY A 78 -24.38 -42.27 31.17
N GLY A 79 -23.26 -42.45 30.45
CA GLY A 79 -23.08 -41.95 29.07
C GLY A 79 -22.76 -40.46 29.00
N TYR A 80 -21.84 -40.01 29.86
CA TYR A 80 -21.40 -38.62 29.88
C TYR A 80 -19.97 -38.47 30.39
N TRP A 81 -19.35 -37.37 30.00
CA TRP A 81 -18.07 -36.88 30.51
C TRP A 81 -18.31 -35.77 31.52
N GLY A 82 -17.57 -35.78 32.63
CA GLY A 82 -17.72 -34.75 33.64
C GLY A 82 -16.58 -34.70 34.64
N SER A 83 -16.52 -33.60 35.37
CA SER A 83 -15.64 -33.43 36.52
C SER A 83 -16.48 -33.29 37.78
N TYR A 84 -16.27 -34.17 38.77
CA TYR A 84 -17.02 -34.19 40.01
C TYR A 84 -16.21 -33.53 41.12
N ASP A 85 -16.80 -32.54 41.79
CA ASP A 85 -16.24 -31.91 42.98
C ASP A 85 -16.69 -32.69 44.22
N HIS A 86 -15.79 -33.50 44.77
CA HIS A 86 -16.06 -34.33 45.94
C HIS A 86 -16.31 -33.51 47.22
N GLU A 87 -15.75 -32.31 47.33
CA GLU A 87 -15.92 -31.45 48.51
C GLU A 87 -17.30 -30.80 48.52
N LYS A 88 -17.79 -30.40 47.34
CA LYS A 88 -19.12 -29.78 47.18
C LYS A 88 -20.22 -30.81 46.90
N GLY A 89 -19.86 -32.05 46.59
CA GLY A 89 -20.81 -33.12 46.26
C GLY A 89 -21.55 -32.93 44.94
N THR A 90 -21.01 -32.14 44.01
CA THR A 90 -21.67 -31.76 42.75
C THR A 90 -20.71 -31.80 41.55
N PHE A 91 -21.24 -31.88 40.33
CA PHE A 91 -20.43 -31.79 39.12
C PHE A 91 -20.02 -30.34 38.84
N ARG A 92 -18.74 -30.11 38.55
CA ARG A 92 -18.24 -28.84 37.99
C ARG A 92 -18.78 -28.61 36.58
N PHE A 93 -18.90 -29.69 35.80
CA PHE A 93 -19.57 -29.74 34.50
C PHE A 93 -19.97 -31.17 34.13
N GLN A 94 -20.91 -31.30 33.20
CA GLN A 94 -21.38 -32.58 32.65
C GLN A 94 -21.78 -32.44 31.16
N ILE A 95 -21.18 -33.22 30.28
CA ILE A 95 -21.42 -33.26 28.83
C ILE A 95 -21.79 -34.68 28.42
N LYS A 96 -23.00 -34.90 27.89
CA LYS A 96 -23.46 -36.22 27.44
C LYS A 96 -22.69 -36.65 26.19
N ASP A 97 -22.55 -37.95 26.00
CA ASP A 97 -21.86 -38.50 24.81
C ASP A 97 -22.48 -38.02 23.49
N SER A 98 -23.81 -37.85 23.46
CA SER A 98 -24.54 -37.31 22.30
C SER A 98 -24.24 -35.84 21.99
N GLU A 99 -23.69 -35.08 22.94
CA GLU A 99 -23.31 -33.67 22.78
C GLU A 99 -21.91 -33.52 22.19
N ILE A 100 -21.14 -34.62 22.01
CA ILE A 100 -19.75 -34.61 21.57
C ILE A 100 -19.66 -34.99 20.08
N PRO A 101 -19.42 -34.04 19.16
CA PRO A 101 -19.40 -34.31 17.73
C PRO A 101 -18.32 -35.34 17.35
N GLY A 102 -18.75 -36.44 16.71
CA GLY A 102 -17.85 -37.53 16.30
C GLY A 102 -17.12 -38.23 17.45
N GLY A 103 -17.59 -38.07 18.69
CA GLY A 103 -16.96 -38.63 19.89
C GLY A 103 -15.56 -38.06 20.16
N ASN A 104 -15.25 -36.86 19.67
CA ASN A 104 -13.93 -36.24 19.87
C ASN A 104 -13.83 -35.49 21.20
N ILE A 105 -13.11 -36.07 22.15
CA ILE A 105 -12.90 -35.51 23.49
C ILE A 105 -11.96 -34.29 23.46
N GLY A 106 -11.14 -34.15 22.40
CA GLY A 106 -10.26 -32.98 22.20
C GLY A 106 -10.97 -31.63 22.04
N LYS A 107 -12.30 -31.59 22.12
CA LYS A 107 -13.12 -30.36 22.07
C LYS A 107 -13.96 -30.15 23.34
N LEU A 108 -13.66 -30.89 24.41
CA LEU A 108 -14.53 -30.92 25.58
C LEU A 108 -14.57 -29.57 26.32
N ASP A 109 -13.46 -28.86 26.42
CA ASP A 109 -13.38 -27.51 26.98
C ASP A 109 -14.23 -26.51 26.19
N GLU A 110 -14.18 -26.54 24.85
CA GLU A 110 -15.06 -25.70 24.00
C GLU A 110 -16.55 -25.96 24.29
N LEU A 111 -16.93 -27.23 24.46
CA LEU A 111 -18.31 -27.62 24.80
C LEU A 111 -18.72 -27.16 26.20
N VAL A 112 -17.84 -27.29 27.18
CA VAL A 112 -18.07 -26.81 28.56
C VAL A 112 -18.27 -25.29 28.55
N GLN A 113 -17.42 -24.55 27.84
CA GLN A 113 -17.54 -23.10 27.70
C GLN A 113 -18.85 -22.72 27.02
N LYS A 114 -19.21 -23.38 25.92
CA LYS A 114 -20.47 -23.11 25.20
C LYS A 114 -21.70 -23.38 26.08
N LYS A 115 -21.65 -24.41 26.93
CA LYS A 115 -22.80 -24.84 27.75
C LYS A 115 -23.01 -23.98 29.00
N GLN A 116 -21.93 -23.57 29.66
CA GLN A 116 -22.01 -22.92 30.98
C GLN A 116 -21.03 -21.75 31.18
N GLY A 117 -20.36 -21.28 30.13
CA GLY A 117 -19.45 -20.11 30.15
C GLY A 117 -18.03 -20.40 30.66
N GLY A 118 -17.84 -21.48 31.42
CA GLY A 118 -16.54 -21.85 31.97
C GLY A 118 -16.66 -22.84 33.12
N ILE A 119 -15.57 -23.03 33.87
CA ILE A 119 -15.52 -23.94 35.02
C ILE A 119 -15.42 -23.14 36.31
N PRO A 120 -16.33 -23.35 37.29
CA PRO A 120 -16.28 -22.64 38.55
C PRO A 120 -15.27 -23.26 39.53
N PHE A 121 -14.54 -22.40 40.24
CA PHE A 121 -13.73 -22.73 41.41
C PHE A 121 -13.85 -21.63 42.48
N TYR A 122 -13.41 -21.95 43.70
CA TYR A 122 -13.61 -21.11 44.88
C TYR A 122 -12.28 -20.78 45.56
N VAL A 123 -12.15 -19.52 46.00
CA VAL A 123 -10.98 -19.01 46.71
C VAL A 123 -11.44 -18.29 47.97
N ASP A 124 -10.95 -18.69 49.15
CA ASP A 124 -11.30 -18.00 50.40
C ASP A 124 -10.73 -16.59 50.46
N TYR A 125 -11.49 -15.67 51.06
CA TYR A 125 -11.00 -14.33 51.34
C TYR A 125 -10.06 -14.29 52.57
N PRO A 126 -8.99 -13.48 52.51
CA PRO A 126 -8.30 -12.95 53.68
C PRO A 126 -9.25 -12.21 54.64
N GLU A 127 -8.88 -12.06 55.92
CA GLU A 127 -9.72 -11.33 56.89
C GLU A 127 -9.83 -9.83 56.52
N GLU A 128 -8.77 -9.23 56.01
CA GLU A 128 -8.68 -7.85 55.54
C GLU A 128 -9.65 -7.59 54.40
N VAL A 129 -9.77 -8.54 53.46
CA VAL A 129 -10.72 -8.46 52.34
C VAL A 129 -12.16 -8.57 52.83
N LYS A 130 -12.43 -9.46 53.80
CA LYS A 130 -13.77 -9.56 54.41
C LYS A 130 -14.16 -8.25 55.07
N GLN A 131 -13.22 -7.58 55.73
CA GLN A 131 -13.47 -6.29 56.38
C GLN A 131 -13.68 -5.18 55.34
N ALA A 132 -12.80 -5.05 54.34
CA ALA A 132 -12.90 -4.06 53.27
C ALA A 132 -14.25 -4.16 52.51
N LEU A 133 -14.71 -5.37 52.19
CA LEU A 133 -16.01 -5.59 51.54
C LEU A 133 -17.19 -5.21 52.45
N LYS A 134 -17.09 -5.40 53.78
CA LYS A 134 -18.12 -4.94 54.74
C LYS A 134 -18.15 -3.42 54.83
N GLU A 135 -17.00 -2.76 54.73
CA GLU A 135 -16.86 -1.30 54.73
C GLU A 135 -17.23 -0.65 53.39
N GLY A 136 -17.47 -1.46 52.35
CA GLY A 136 -17.85 -0.97 51.02
C GLY A 136 -16.67 -0.51 50.16
N LYS A 137 -15.42 -0.83 50.56
CA LYS A 137 -14.22 -0.56 49.75
C LYS A 137 -14.18 -1.46 48.52
N LYS A 138 -13.54 -0.96 47.44
CA LYS A 138 -13.26 -1.80 46.27
C LYS A 138 -12.16 -2.81 46.55
N VAL A 139 -12.35 -4.02 46.05
CA VAL A 139 -11.43 -5.15 46.14
C VAL A 139 -11.17 -5.70 44.74
N ILE A 140 -9.89 -5.89 44.42
CA ILE A 140 -9.44 -6.57 43.19
C ILE A 140 -8.87 -7.93 43.56
N VAL A 141 -9.40 -8.99 42.93
CA VAL A 141 -8.82 -10.33 42.95
C VAL A 141 -8.09 -10.52 41.64
N GLN A 142 -6.76 -10.54 41.70
CA GLN A 142 -5.93 -10.81 40.53
C GLN A 142 -5.54 -12.29 40.49
N VAL A 143 -5.70 -12.92 39.34
CA VAL A 143 -5.24 -14.28 39.09
C VAL A 143 -3.95 -14.25 38.27
N LYS A 144 -2.93 -14.95 38.76
CA LYS A 144 -1.65 -15.19 38.07
C LYS A 144 -1.32 -16.67 38.05
N SER A 145 -0.58 -17.15 37.06
CA SER A 145 0.07 -18.45 37.18
C SER A 145 1.41 -18.32 37.91
N TYR A 146 1.67 -19.23 38.84
CA TYR A 146 3.00 -19.36 39.49
C TYR A 146 3.82 -20.53 38.92
N GLY A 147 3.31 -21.20 37.87
CA GLY A 147 4.03 -22.23 37.14
C GLY A 147 4.97 -21.65 36.08
N ASN A 148 5.53 -22.52 35.24
CA ASN A 148 6.40 -22.12 34.12
C ASN A 148 5.63 -21.55 32.91
N ASN A 149 4.29 -21.62 32.91
CA ASN A 149 3.44 -21.14 31.82
C ASN A 149 2.71 -19.85 32.23
N LYS A 150 2.31 -19.04 31.25
CA LYS A 150 1.58 -17.79 31.50
C LYS A 150 0.12 -18.08 31.83
N THR A 151 -0.58 -17.16 32.51
CA THR A 151 -2.02 -17.33 32.83
C THR A 151 -2.87 -17.52 31.57
N GLY A 152 -2.51 -16.85 30.47
CA GLY A 152 -3.15 -17.01 29.16
C GLY A 152 -2.98 -18.39 28.51
N ASP A 153 -2.02 -19.21 28.95
CA ASP A 153 -1.88 -20.60 28.50
C ASP A 153 -2.91 -21.53 29.17
N TYR A 154 -3.55 -21.07 30.24
CA TYR A 154 -4.53 -21.83 31.01
C TYR A 154 -5.98 -21.36 30.80
N ILE A 155 -6.19 -20.12 30.33
CA ILE A 155 -7.51 -19.49 30.22
C ILE A 155 -7.71 -18.97 28.78
N TYR A 156 -8.84 -19.28 28.15
CA TYR A 156 -9.21 -18.67 26.86
C TYR A 156 -9.63 -17.21 27.06
N ASP A 157 -9.38 -16.38 26.05
CA ASP A 157 -9.90 -15.01 25.98
C ASP A 157 -9.68 -14.21 27.27
N ILE A 158 -8.47 -14.29 27.84
CA ILE A 158 -8.13 -13.66 29.12
C ILE A 158 -8.39 -12.14 29.14
N ASN A 159 -8.35 -11.49 27.98
CA ASN A 159 -8.62 -10.06 27.79
C ASN A 159 -10.12 -9.72 27.61
N ASP A 160 -10.99 -10.71 27.42
CA ASP A 160 -12.44 -10.51 27.27
C ASP A 160 -13.13 -10.67 28.63
N THR A 161 -13.25 -9.55 29.35
CA THR A 161 -13.85 -9.51 30.70
C THR A 161 -15.30 -9.98 30.73
N SER A 162 -16.02 -10.00 29.59
CA SER A 162 -17.39 -10.50 29.52
C SER A 162 -17.50 -12.02 29.67
N LYS A 163 -16.40 -12.75 29.46
CA LYS A 163 -16.33 -14.22 29.57
C LYS A 163 -15.89 -14.71 30.94
N HIS A 164 -15.48 -13.81 31.83
CA HIS A 164 -15.00 -14.14 33.17
C HIS A 164 -16.00 -13.64 34.19
N LYS A 165 -16.31 -14.46 35.18
CA LYS A 165 -17.26 -14.09 36.24
C LYS A 165 -16.63 -14.27 37.60
N ILE A 166 -16.75 -13.24 38.45
CA ILE A 166 -16.51 -13.34 39.88
C ILE A 166 -17.81 -13.05 40.63
N GLU A 167 -18.16 -13.93 41.55
CA GLU A 167 -19.34 -13.78 42.41
C GLU A 167 -18.91 -13.81 43.86
N HIS A 168 -19.46 -12.90 44.66
CA HIS A 168 -19.21 -12.85 46.09
C HIS A 168 -20.06 -13.89 46.80
N THR A 169 -19.41 -14.67 47.67
CA THR A 169 -20.06 -15.47 48.72
C THR A 169 -19.57 -14.97 50.07
N THR A 170 -20.23 -15.36 51.17
CA THR A 170 -19.91 -14.86 52.52
C THR A 170 -18.42 -14.92 52.89
N ASN A 171 -17.69 -15.95 52.46
CA ASN A 171 -16.28 -16.15 52.82
C ASN A 171 -15.35 -16.41 51.63
N GLN A 172 -15.87 -16.50 50.41
CA GLN A 172 -15.10 -16.92 49.22
C GLN A 172 -15.47 -16.09 47.99
N ALA A 173 -14.53 -15.94 47.07
CA ALA A 173 -14.81 -15.60 45.68
C ALA A 173 -15.13 -16.88 44.91
N LYS A 174 -16.26 -16.91 44.21
CA LYS A 174 -16.54 -17.93 43.20
C LYS A 174 -16.13 -17.37 41.84
N ILE A 175 -15.10 -17.96 41.25
CA ILE A 175 -14.55 -17.54 39.96
C ILE A 175 -14.95 -18.56 38.89
N THR A 176 -15.52 -18.09 37.79
CA THR A 176 -15.87 -18.91 36.62
C THR A 176 -15.15 -18.37 35.40
N VAL A 177 -14.28 -19.18 34.82
CA VAL A 177 -13.45 -18.80 33.66
C VAL A 177 -13.40 -19.93 32.63
N PRO A 178 -13.22 -19.63 31.35
CA PRO A 178 -13.08 -20.61 30.27
C PRO A 178 -11.68 -21.25 30.32
N LEU A 179 -11.51 -22.26 31.17
CA LEU A 179 -10.25 -23.00 31.30
C LEU A 179 -9.93 -23.80 30.02
N ARG A 180 -8.65 -23.83 29.65
CA ARG A 180 -8.11 -24.58 28.52
C ARG A 180 -7.81 -26.02 28.92
N PHE A 181 -8.37 -26.98 28.19
CA PHE A 181 -7.94 -28.37 28.32
C PHE A 181 -6.76 -28.57 27.38
N ASN A 182 -5.55 -28.27 27.87
CA ASN A 182 -4.34 -28.31 27.08
C ASN A 182 -4.00 -29.77 26.67
N TYR A 183 -4.30 -30.11 25.42
CA TYR A 183 -4.01 -31.43 24.83
C TYR A 183 -2.66 -31.45 24.11
N GLN A 184 -2.09 -32.64 24.01
CA GLN A 184 -0.84 -32.90 23.32
C GLN A 184 -1.05 -32.97 21.80
N THR A 185 -0.17 -32.29 21.05
CA THR A 185 -0.12 -32.33 19.58
C THR A 185 1.18 -32.97 19.09
N ASP A 186 1.16 -33.44 17.84
CA ASP A 186 2.36 -33.83 17.10
C ASP A 186 3.08 -32.61 16.48
N GLU A 187 4.13 -32.87 15.68
CA GLU A 187 4.91 -31.84 14.98
C GLU A 187 4.10 -31.02 13.97
N SER A 188 2.98 -31.57 13.47
CA SER A 188 2.08 -30.89 12.54
C SER A 188 1.03 -30.02 13.25
N GLY A 189 0.94 -30.12 14.58
CA GLY A 189 -0.06 -29.45 15.38
C GLY A 189 -1.37 -30.22 15.52
N GLU A 190 -1.44 -31.48 15.05
CA GLU A 190 -2.62 -32.33 15.19
C GLU A 190 -2.63 -33.03 16.55
N LEU A 191 -3.82 -33.20 17.13
CA LEU A 191 -3.96 -33.87 18.42
C LEU A 191 -3.56 -35.34 18.31
N ILE A 192 -2.84 -35.84 19.32
CA ILE A 192 -2.44 -37.24 19.39
C ILE A 192 -3.48 -38.02 20.19
N TYR A 193 -3.94 -39.13 19.63
CA TYR A 193 -5.02 -39.95 20.18
C TYR A 193 -4.56 -41.36 20.57
N TYR A 194 -5.34 -42.01 21.42
CA TYR A 194 -5.13 -43.43 21.78
C TYR A 194 -5.13 -44.36 20.56
N SER A 195 -5.88 -44.02 19.51
CA SER A 195 -5.91 -44.78 18.25
C SER A 195 -4.55 -44.86 17.57
N ASP A 196 -3.69 -43.87 17.77
CA ASP A 196 -2.35 -43.81 17.17
C ASP A 196 -1.41 -44.85 17.81
N PHE A 197 -1.77 -45.35 19.00
CA PHE A 197 -1.13 -46.49 19.67
C PHE A 197 -1.83 -47.83 19.40
N GLY A 198 -2.77 -47.88 18.45
CA GLY A 198 -3.57 -49.07 18.16
C GLY A 198 -4.65 -49.39 19.19
N LEU A 199 -4.97 -48.43 20.07
CA LEU A 199 -6.01 -48.58 21.10
C LEU A 199 -7.31 -47.94 20.62
N ASN A 200 -8.21 -48.78 20.10
CA ASN A 200 -9.53 -48.33 19.69
C ASN A 200 -10.49 -48.31 20.90
N VAL A 201 -10.52 -47.17 21.58
CA VAL A 201 -11.53 -46.85 22.60
C VAL A 201 -12.68 -46.11 21.92
N GLY A 202 -13.91 -46.25 22.42
CA GLY A 202 -15.15 -45.80 21.77
C GLY A 202 -15.27 -44.28 21.54
N PHE A 203 -14.23 -43.51 21.86
CA PHE A 203 -14.11 -42.07 21.67
C PHE A 203 -12.73 -41.75 21.11
N LYS A 204 -12.61 -40.63 20.37
CA LYS A 204 -11.29 -40.10 20.01
C LYS A 204 -10.70 -39.43 21.26
N MET A 205 -9.92 -40.22 22.00
CA MET A 205 -9.33 -39.84 23.28
C MET A 205 -7.95 -39.21 23.08
N PRO A 206 -7.75 -37.91 23.38
CA PRO A 206 -6.46 -37.27 23.27
C PRO A 206 -5.57 -37.51 24.50
N PHE A 207 -4.30 -37.15 24.39
CA PHE A 207 -3.39 -37.03 25.54
C PHE A 207 -3.37 -35.60 26.09
N VAL A 208 -3.20 -35.46 27.42
CA VAL A 208 -2.97 -34.16 28.06
C VAL A 208 -1.54 -33.70 27.75
N LYS A 209 -1.37 -32.40 27.46
CA LYS A 209 -0.07 -31.81 27.16
C LYS A 209 0.84 -31.89 28.38
N GLN A 210 2.10 -32.27 28.16
CA GLN A 210 3.10 -32.29 29.22
C GLN A 210 3.22 -30.91 29.91
N GLY A 211 3.26 -30.90 31.25
CA GLY A 211 3.29 -29.68 32.07
C GLY A 211 1.92 -29.05 32.34
N PHE A 212 0.84 -29.60 31.80
CA PHE A 212 -0.55 -29.16 32.04
C PHE A 212 -1.44 -30.22 32.71
N GLY A 213 -0.87 -31.39 33.04
CA GLY A 213 -1.56 -32.48 33.71
C GLY A 213 -1.14 -33.85 33.16
N ASN A 214 -2.04 -34.83 33.22
CA ASN A 214 -1.77 -36.21 32.82
C ASN A 214 -3.05 -36.97 32.41
N ASN A 215 -2.86 -38.06 31.67
CA ASN A 215 -3.91 -39.07 31.51
C ASN A 215 -3.88 -40.02 32.72
N GLY A 216 -5.00 -40.63 33.08
CA GLY A 216 -5.08 -41.59 34.18
C GLY A 216 -5.87 -42.84 33.81
N TYR A 217 -5.58 -43.93 34.51
CA TYR A 217 -6.27 -45.22 34.36
C TYR A 217 -6.85 -45.70 35.68
N SER A 218 -8.08 -46.20 35.64
CA SER A 218 -8.62 -47.03 36.71
C SER A 218 -8.11 -48.46 36.59
N ILE A 219 -7.35 -48.92 37.58
CA ILE A 219 -6.64 -50.21 37.56
C ILE A 219 -7.38 -51.23 38.42
N TYR A 220 -7.54 -52.43 37.89
CA TYR A 220 -8.23 -53.54 38.52
C TYR A 220 -7.36 -54.80 38.48
N ASN A 221 -7.45 -55.63 39.50
CA ASN A 221 -6.93 -57.00 39.43
C ASN A 221 -7.77 -57.82 38.44
N LYS A 222 -7.22 -58.92 37.93
CA LYS A 222 -7.94 -59.85 37.04
C LYS A 222 -9.26 -60.39 37.61
N ASN A 223 -9.43 -60.39 38.94
CA ASN A 223 -10.66 -60.79 39.62
C ASN A 223 -11.73 -59.67 39.70
N GLY A 224 -11.51 -58.52 39.06
CA GLY A 224 -12.46 -57.41 39.01
C GLY A 224 -12.44 -56.47 40.23
N THR A 225 -11.52 -56.66 41.17
CA THR A 225 -11.37 -55.76 42.33
C THR A 225 -10.52 -54.55 41.97
N ARG A 226 -10.92 -53.33 42.38
CA ARG A 226 -10.19 -52.08 42.10
C ARG A 226 -8.87 -52.02 42.87
N SER A 227 -7.77 -52.07 42.14
CA SER A 227 -6.37 -52.09 42.65
C SER A 227 -5.70 -50.73 42.64
N GLY A 228 -6.50 -49.67 42.53
CA GLY A 228 -6.07 -48.29 42.59
C GLY A 228 -6.32 -47.55 41.29
N GLU A 229 -5.73 -46.38 41.22
CA GLU A 229 -5.62 -45.56 40.02
C GLU A 229 -4.15 -45.27 39.81
N TRP A 230 -3.78 -44.98 38.58
CA TRP A 230 -2.46 -44.44 38.31
C TRP A 230 -2.47 -43.51 37.12
N ALA A 231 -1.56 -42.55 37.14
CA ALA A 231 -1.34 -41.67 36.01
C ALA A 231 -0.58 -42.41 34.91
N ALA A 232 -1.16 -42.35 33.73
CA ALA A 232 -0.57 -42.71 32.47
C ALA A 232 0.29 -41.55 31.96
N TYR A 233 1.52 -41.88 31.55
CA TYR A 233 2.31 -41.06 30.64
C TYR A 233 2.51 -39.58 31.06
N TRP A 234 3.55 -39.33 31.87
CA TRP A 234 3.82 -38.02 32.46
C TRP A 234 4.66 -37.11 31.54
N ASN A 235 5.54 -37.69 30.71
CA ASN A 235 6.34 -36.96 29.71
C ASN A 235 6.27 -37.62 28.33
N TRP A 236 6.21 -36.81 27.27
CA TRP A 236 6.27 -37.29 25.89
C TRP A 236 7.62 -37.94 25.60
N GLY A 237 7.63 -39.13 24.98
CA GLY A 237 8.84 -39.92 24.69
C GLY A 237 9.31 -40.88 25.80
N GLN A 238 8.60 -40.99 26.93
CA GLN A 238 8.98 -41.95 27.99
C GLN A 238 8.74 -43.41 27.59
N THR A 239 9.72 -44.28 27.88
CA THR A 239 9.56 -45.74 27.80
C THR A 239 8.91 -46.30 29.09
N PRO A 240 8.34 -47.51 29.08
CA PRO A 240 7.63 -48.09 30.23
C PRO A 240 8.49 -48.45 31.46
N GLU A 241 9.73 -47.97 31.57
CA GLU A 241 10.77 -48.54 32.43
C GLU A 241 10.69 -48.14 33.92
N ASN A 242 9.89 -47.13 34.29
CA ASN A 242 9.86 -46.56 35.65
C ASN A 242 8.55 -46.75 36.44
N GLY A 243 7.70 -47.70 36.03
CA GLY A 243 6.43 -48.00 36.71
C GLY A 243 5.25 -47.13 36.33
N TYR A 244 5.41 -46.29 35.30
CA TYR A 244 4.33 -45.58 34.62
C TYR A 244 3.65 -46.47 33.59
N LEU A 245 2.33 -46.32 33.45
CA LEU A 245 1.57 -47.09 32.48
C LEU A 245 1.59 -46.38 31.12
N HIS A 246 2.42 -46.90 30.20
CA HIS A 246 2.55 -46.36 28.84
C HIS A 246 1.47 -46.94 27.90
N PRO A 247 0.86 -46.17 26.98
CA PRO A 247 -0.16 -46.69 26.06
C PRO A 247 0.27 -47.92 25.24
N SER A 248 1.54 -47.99 24.81
CA SER A 248 2.07 -49.11 24.02
C SER A 248 2.11 -50.47 24.73
N ILE A 249 1.97 -50.52 26.06
CA ILE A 249 1.91 -51.77 26.84
C ILE A 249 0.48 -52.22 27.14
N ILE A 250 -0.51 -51.46 26.70
CA ILE A 250 -1.93 -51.79 26.84
C ILE A 250 -2.39 -52.58 25.62
N ASN A 251 -3.18 -53.62 25.83
CA ASN A 251 -3.88 -54.33 24.76
C ASN A 251 -5.30 -53.74 24.55
N PRO A 252 -5.90 -53.90 23.36
CA PRO A 252 -7.24 -53.36 23.05
C PRO A 252 -8.40 -53.84 23.94
N ASP A 253 -8.20 -54.84 24.80
CA ASP A 253 -9.18 -55.32 25.78
C ASP A 253 -8.92 -54.79 27.21
N GLY A 254 -7.93 -53.91 27.38
CA GLY A 254 -7.51 -53.34 28.66
C GLY A 254 -6.56 -54.24 29.46
N THR A 255 -6.18 -55.42 28.97
CA THR A 255 -5.08 -56.19 29.58
C THR A 255 -3.74 -55.53 29.30
N LEU A 256 -2.72 -55.80 30.13
CA LEU A 256 -1.37 -55.26 29.92
C LEU A 256 -0.43 -56.35 29.41
N LYS A 257 0.54 -55.97 28.58
CA LYS A 257 1.65 -56.84 28.18
C LYS A 257 2.45 -57.24 29.43
N PRO A 258 2.83 -58.53 29.58
CA PRO A 258 3.59 -58.98 30.74
C PRO A 258 5.01 -58.40 30.75
N GLY A 259 5.67 -58.41 31.92
CA GLY A 259 7.08 -58.03 32.07
C GLY A 259 7.34 -56.63 32.65
N TYR A 260 6.29 -55.92 33.09
CA TYR A 260 6.43 -54.58 33.67
C TYR A 260 5.93 -54.56 35.12
N LYS A 261 6.63 -53.82 35.99
CA LYS A 261 6.16 -53.48 37.33
C LYS A 261 5.42 -52.15 37.26
N ILE A 262 4.15 -52.11 37.66
CA ILE A 262 3.29 -50.93 37.57
C ILE A 262 3.00 -50.44 38.98
N LYS A 263 3.29 -49.17 39.24
CA LYS A 263 2.94 -48.51 40.51
C LYS A 263 1.47 -48.08 40.46
N THR A 264 0.74 -48.21 41.56
CA THR A 264 -0.63 -47.70 41.70
C THR A 264 -0.79 -46.99 43.03
N THR A 265 -1.89 -46.24 43.20
CA THR A 265 -2.23 -45.63 44.50
C THR A 265 -2.47 -46.64 45.62
N LYS A 266 -2.57 -47.95 45.33
CA LYS A 266 -2.73 -49.01 46.35
C LYS A 266 -1.53 -49.97 46.44
N GLY A 267 -0.47 -49.74 45.67
CA GLY A 267 0.76 -50.54 45.72
C GLY A 267 1.33 -50.88 44.34
N ASP A 268 2.43 -51.62 44.33
CA ASP A 268 3.13 -52.03 43.11
C ASP A 268 2.67 -53.42 42.67
N TYR A 269 2.32 -53.57 41.39
CA TYR A 269 1.79 -54.80 40.82
C TYR A 269 2.55 -55.24 39.58
N ASP A 270 2.63 -56.55 39.33
CA ASP A 270 3.05 -57.06 38.02
C ASP A 270 1.96 -56.76 36.98
N SER A 271 2.35 -56.30 35.79
CA SER A 271 1.41 -55.98 34.70
C SER A 271 0.52 -57.17 34.31
N SER A 272 0.99 -58.40 34.56
CA SER A 272 0.21 -59.63 34.33
C SER A 272 -0.91 -59.88 35.35
N GLN A 273 -0.92 -59.19 36.48
CA GLN A 273 -1.90 -59.36 37.57
C GLN A 273 -3.06 -58.35 37.48
N ILE A 274 -2.84 -57.27 36.74
CA ILE A 274 -3.75 -56.13 36.65
C ILE A 274 -4.24 -55.90 35.22
N ARG A 275 -5.27 -55.06 35.10
CA ARG A 275 -5.88 -54.60 33.85
C ARG A 275 -6.44 -53.20 34.05
N ILE A 276 -6.74 -52.53 32.95
CA ILE A 276 -7.47 -51.27 32.94
C ILE A 276 -8.96 -51.57 32.81
N GLY A 277 -9.75 -51.01 33.73
CA GLY A 277 -11.18 -51.27 33.86
C GLY A 277 -11.53 -52.65 34.41
N ALA A 278 -12.71 -52.79 35.03
CA ALA A 278 -13.15 -54.04 35.65
C ALA A 278 -13.41 -55.17 34.64
N GLY A 279 -13.56 -54.85 33.35
CA GLY A 279 -13.84 -55.79 32.26
C GLY A 279 -13.44 -55.24 30.90
N SER A 280 -13.43 -56.09 29.86
CA SER A 280 -12.94 -55.71 28.52
C SER A 280 -13.78 -54.61 27.86
N GLY A 281 -15.09 -54.60 28.13
CA GLY A 281 -15.99 -53.54 27.66
C GLY A 281 -15.75 -52.19 28.35
N VAL A 282 -15.23 -52.17 29.59
CA VAL A 282 -15.07 -50.92 30.36
C VAL A 282 -13.97 -50.05 29.75
N PHE A 283 -12.81 -50.64 29.47
CA PHE A 283 -11.72 -49.92 28.80
C PHE A 283 -12.08 -49.56 27.35
N ARG A 284 -12.65 -50.51 26.60
CA ARG A 284 -13.09 -50.26 25.21
C ARG A 284 -14.10 -49.14 25.07
N ASN A 285 -14.94 -48.92 26.08
CA ASN A 285 -15.93 -47.83 26.07
C ASN A 285 -15.40 -46.54 26.70
N GLY A 286 -14.12 -46.46 27.07
CA GLY A 286 -13.52 -45.27 27.69
C GLY A 286 -13.81 -45.08 29.19
N GLY A 287 -14.65 -45.93 29.80
CA GLY A 287 -15.11 -45.83 31.18
C GLY A 287 -14.06 -46.10 32.27
N ALA A 288 -12.79 -46.31 31.90
CA ALA A 288 -11.66 -46.46 32.82
C ALA A 288 -10.52 -45.46 32.55
N LEU A 289 -10.81 -44.42 31.75
CA LEU A 289 -9.87 -43.36 31.37
C LEU A 289 -10.22 -42.05 32.11
N ASN A 290 -9.18 -41.34 32.54
CA ASN A 290 -9.26 -40.01 33.13
C ASN A 290 -8.34 -39.04 32.37
N LEU A 291 -8.76 -37.79 32.27
CA LEU A 291 -7.90 -36.66 31.87
C LEU A 291 -7.81 -35.70 33.05
N THR A 292 -6.62 -35.54 33.62
CA THR A 292 -6.35 -34.59 34.69
C THR A 292 -5.70 -33.36 34.10
N PHE A 293 -6.30 -32.18 34.33
CA PHE A 293 -5.72 -30.88 33.97
C PHE A 293 -5.35 -30.11 35.23
N GLU A 294 -4.17 -29.50 35.23
CA GLU A 294 -3.59 -28.84 36.39
C GLU A 294 -3.37 -27.34 36.14
N TYR A 295 -3.77 -26.53 37.10
CA TYR A 295 -3.80 -25.06 37.02
C TYR A 295 -3.16 -24.47 38.28
N PRO A 296 -1.85 -24.16 38.24
CA PRO A 296 -1.13 -23.55 39.36
C PRO A 296 -1.40 -22.04 39.40
N PHE A 297 -2.51 -21.64 40.02
CA PHE A 297 -2.91 -20.24 40.15
C PHE A 297 -2.52 -19.63 41.50
N GLU A 298 -2.12 -18.37 41.47
CA GLU A 298 -1.89 -17.50 42.60
C GLU A 298 -2.93 -16.37 42.55
N PHE A 299 -3.61 -16.16 43.67
CA PHE A 299 -4.66 -15.16 43.84
C PHE A 299 -4.13 -14.03 44.70
N ASN A 300 -3.97 -12.86 44.11
CA ASN A 300 -3.52 -11.65 44.79
C ASN A 300 -4.73 -10.78 45.11
N PHE A 301 -4.89 -10.41 46.37
CA PHE A 301 -6.00 -9.59 46.84
C PHE A 301 -5.53 -8.16 47.08
N TYR A 302 -6.17 -7.20 46.43
CA TYR A 302 -5.90 -5.79 46.62
C TYR A 302 -7.12 -5.06 47.16
N ILE A 303 -6.91 -4.08 48.03
CA ILE A 303 -7.96 -3.21 48.57
C ILE A 303 -7.67 -1.74 48.25
N GLU A 304 -8.71 -0.92 48.11
CA GLU A 304 -8.61 0.52 47.83
C GLU A 304 -7.94 1.29 48.99
N LYS A 305 -6.92 2.09 48.67
CA LYS A 305 -6.18 2.96 49.59
C LYS A 305 -6.97 4.21 49.94
N ASP A 306 -6.81 4.66 51.18
CA ASP A 306 -7.34 5.95 51.63
C ASP A 306 -6.30 7.06 51.32
N ILE A 307 -6.46 7.77 50.18
CA ILE A 307 -5.58 8.90 49.80
C ILE A 307 -5.96 10.13 50.63
N GLN A 308 -5.02 10.64 51.43
CA GLN A 308 -5.27 11.76 52.33
C GLN A 308 -4.55 13.07 51.96
N ALA A 309 -3.50 13.04 51.13
CA ALA A 309 -2.78 14.26 50.72
C ALA A 309 -2.15 14.11 49.32
N ASP A 310 -2.00 15.24 48.62
CA ASP A 310 -1.46 15.27 47.25
C ASP A 310 -0.79 16.60 46.87
N MET A 311 0.18 16.52 45.96
CA MET A 311 0.86 17.69 45.36
C MET A 311 0.50 17.79 43.88
N ILE A 312 -0.19 18.86 43.49
CA ILE A 312 -0.81 18.93 42.17
C ILE A 312 -0.15 20.02 41.32
N MET A 313 0.39 19.65 40.14
CA MET A 313 0.85 20.64 39.16
C MET A 313 -0.36 21.37 38.58
N ARG A 314 -0.45 22.70 38.77
CA ARG A 314 -1.61 23.51 38.40
C ARG A 314 -1.45 24.15 37.04
N GLU A 315 -0.31 24.78 36.80
CA GLU A 315 -0.11 25.66 35.65
C GLU A 315 1.33 25.55 35.12
N LEU A 316 1.48 25.63 33.80
CA LEU A 316 2.76 25.82 33.10
C LEU A 316 2.52 26.67 31.84
N GLU A 317 3.16 27.82 31.73
CA GLU A 317 2.96 28.79 30.65
C GLU A 317 4.30 29.19 30.03
N LEU A 318 4.35 29.33 28.70
CA LEU A 318 5.42 29.98 27.96
C LEU A 318 4.93 31.35 27.51
N ILE A 319 5.64 32.39 27.87
CA ILE A 319 5.25 33.79 27.70
C ILE A 319 6.26 34.47 26.78
N ASP A 320 5.76 35.18 25.77
CA ASP A 320 6.59 36.06 24.95
C ASP A 320 6.87 37.37 25.73
N PRO A 321 8.12 37.67 26.10
CA PRO A 321 8.45 38.82 26.95
C PRO A 321 8.15 40.17 26.29
N GLU A 322 8.10 40.22 24.95
CA GLU A 322 7.83 41.46 24.22
C GLU A 322 6.34 41.83 24.25
N THR A 323 5.46 40.84 24.26
CA THR A 323 4.00 41.05 24.25
C THR A 323 3.35 40.83 25.61
N GLY A 324 4.01 40.10 26.51
CA GLY A 324 3.48 39.65 27.79
C GLY A 324 2.39 38.57 27.67
N GLN A 325 2.14 38.02 26.47
CA GLN A 325 1.11 37.01 26.26
C GLN A 325 1.65 35.59 26.43
N ALA A 326 0.85 34.72 27.07
CA ALA A 326 1.11 33.29 27.09
C ALA A 326 0.83 32.69 25.71
N ILE A 327 1.87 32.25 25.02
CA ILE A 327 1.79 31.66 23.67
C ILE A 327 1.52 30.15 23.70
N GLU A 328 1.87 29.51 24.81
CA GLU A 328 1.56 28.11 25.11
C GLU A 328 1.23 27.99 26.59
N SER A 329 0.20 27.23 26.92
CA SER A 329 -0.20 27.05 28.32
C SER A 329 -0.75 25.66 28.58
N PHE A 330 -0.55 25.24 29.82
CA PHE A 330 -1.16 24.11 30.46
C PHE A 330 -1.81 24.62 31.75
N LYS A 331 -3.05 24.23 31.99
CA LYS A 331 -3.77 24.46 33.24
C LYS A 331 -4.56 23.22 33.64
N ARG A 332 -4.51 22.87 34.92
CA ARG A 332 -5.27 21.77 35.53
C ARG A 332 -6.30 22.35 36.50
N GLU A 333 -7.56 22.06 36.22
CA GLU A 333 -8.68 22.28 37.13
C GLU A 333 -8.97 20.97 37.87
N VAL A 334 -9.16 21.03 39.19
CA VAL A 334 -9.50 19.86 40.03
C VAL A 334 -10.93 20.00 40.52
N ASP A 335 -11.58 18.89 40.84
CA ASP A 335 -12.90 18.91 41.47
C ASP A 335 -12.79 19.46 42.89
N ASN A 336 -13.71 20.33 43.28
CA ASN A 336 -13.61 21.03 44.56
C ASN A 336 -13.93 20.15 45.77
N LEU A 337 -14.72 19.08 45.57
CA LEU A 337 -15.12 18.14 46.62
C LEU A 337 -14.32 16.85 46.58
N ASP A 338 -13.68 16.55 45.44
CA ASP A 338 -12.96 15.31 45.20
C ASP A 338 -11.64 15.56 44.41
N PRO A 339 -10.71 16.37 44.96
CA PRO A 339 -9.53 16.86 44.22
C PRO A 339 -8.56 15.75 43.81
N PHE A 340 -8.55 14.64 44.55
CA PHE A 340 -7.70 13.47 44.31
C PHE A 340 -8.23 12.56 43.19
N ASN A 341 -9.45 12.79 42.71
CA ASN A 341 -10.04 12.02 41.63
C ASN A 341 -9.60 12.56 40.26
N ILE A 342 -8.55 11.95 39.70
CA ILE A 342 -7.99 12.29 38.39
C ILE A 342 -9.07 12.31 37.28
N ALA A 343 -10.07 11.43 37.36
CA ALA A 343 -11.12 11.34 36.34
C ALA A 343 -12.07 12.56 36.33
N LYS A 344 -12.12 13.32 37.42
CA LYS A 344 -12.88 14.58 37.53
C LYS A 344 -12.03 15.81 37.23
N GLN A 345 -10.73 15.65 37.04
CA GLN A 345 -9.85 16.77 36.68
C GLN A 345 -10.03 17.15 35.22
N LYS A 346 -9.91 18.45 34.94
CA LYS A 346 -9.99 19.00 33.58
C LYS A 346 -8.66 19.64 33.20
N LEU A 347 -8.09 19.17 32.10
CA LEU A 347 -6.85 19.71 31.55
C LEU A 347 -7.18 20.69 30.42
N ILE A 348 -6.71 21.91 30.54
CA ILE A 348 -6.83 22.96 29.54
C ILE A 348 -5.44 23.20 28.99
N ARG A 349 -5.26 23.02 27.68
CA ARG A 349 -3.95 23.15 27.03
C ARG A 349 -4.12 23.91 25.73
N THR A 350 -3.18 24.81 25.42
CA THR A 350 -3.14 25.47 24.10
C THR A 350 -2.95 24.42 23.01
N ASN A 351 -1.94 23.56 23.17
CA ASN A 351 -1.68 22.45 22.25
C ASN A 351 -1.27 21.17 22.99
N THR A 352 -1.75 20.02 22.51
CA THR A 352 -1.30 18.68 22.94
C THR A 352 -0.37 18.01 21.93
N ASN A 353 -0.34 18.53 20.69
CA ASN A 353 0.46 18.01 19.61
C ASN A 353 1.58 19.01 19.27
N PRO A 354 2.87 18.63 19.38
CA PRO A 354 4.00 19.49 19.04
C PRO A 354 3.94 20.08 17.62
N ARG A 355 3.26 19.39 16.69
CA ARG A 355 3.12 19.85 15.29
C ARG A 355 2.19 21.05 15.13
N LEU A 356 1.28 21.26 16.08
CA LEU A 356 0.31 22.36 16.10
C LEU A 356 0.71 23.49 17.06
N ALA A 357 1.82 23.31 17.77
CA ALA A 357 2.35 24.28 18.70
C ALA A 357 2.68 25.63 18.04
N SER A 358 2.65 26.68 18.85
CA SER A 358 3.06 28.03 18.51
C SER A 358 4.48 28.06 17.96
N ILE A 359 4.70 28.93 16.97
CA ILE A 359 6.01 29.11 16.35
C ILE A 359 6.90 29.91 17.30
N LEU A 360 8.07 29.36 17.63
CA LEU A 360 9.11 30.00 18.41
C LEU A 360 10.26 30.42 17.50
N SER A 361 10.74 31.64 17.71
CA SER A 361 11.93 32.15 17.03
C SER A 361 13.18 31.58 17.69
N ARG A 362 14.13 31.16 16.85
CA ARG A 362 15.43 30.64 17.32
C ARG A 362 16.25 31.76 17.93
N ASP A 363 17.07 31.40 18.92
CA ASP A 363 17.92 32.36 19.67
C ASP A 363 17.14 33.45 20.43
N LYS A 364 15.79 33.43 20.41
CA LYS A 364 14.93 34.27 21.24
C LYS A 364 14.77 33.65 22.64
N THR A 365 14.74 34.52 23.65
CA THR A 365 14.47 34.15 25.04
C THR A 365 12.99 34.38 25.36
N TYR A 366 12.38 33.41 26.03
CA TYR A 366 11.01 33.41 26.51
C TYR A 366 10.99 33.28 28.03
N ILE A 367 9.88 33.64 28.67
CA ILE A 367 9.68 33.42 30.11
C ILE A 367 8.80 32.19 30.28
N VAL A 368 9.19 31.28 31.17
CA VAL A 368 8.36 30.15 31.56
C VAL A 368 7.87 30.36 32.99
N ARG A 369 6.58 30.15 33.22
CA ARG A 369 5.97 30.26 34.55
C ARG A 369 5.27 28.95 34.91
N ALA A 370 5.46 28.46 36.13
CA ALA A 370 4.79 27.27 36.62
C ALA A 370 4.21 27.47 38.02
N LYS A 371 3.24 26.63 38.39
CA LYS A 371 2.62 26.63 39.72
C LYS A 371 2.19 25.24 40.12
N TYR A 372 2.52 24.82 41.34
CA TYR A 372 1.93 23.62 41.97
C TYR A 372 1.27 23.96 43.30
N GLN A 373 0.36 23.10 43.76
CA GLN A 373 -0.47 23.31 44.95
C GLN A 373 -0.45 22.08 45.86
N PHE A 374 -0.44 22.29 47.18
CA PHE A 374 -0.61 21.24 48.19
C PHE A 374 -2.07 21.14 48.63
N ILE A 375 -2.63 19.92 48.68
CA ILE A 375 -3.97 19.66 49.21
C ILE A 375 -3.93 18.46 50.17
N SER A 376 -4.50 18.59 51.36
CA SER A 376 -4.61 17.51 52.34
C SER A 376 -5.98 17.45 53.01
N PHE A 377 -6.55 16.25 53.09
CA PHE A 377 -7.76 15.85 53.79
C PHE A 377 -7.45 14.95 55.01
N GLU A 378 -6.22 14.95 55.51
CA GLU A 378 -5.81 14.22 56.73
C GLU A 378 -6.70 14.57 57.94
N GLU A 379 -7.13 15.83 58.05
CA GLU A 379 -8.08 16.32 59.07
C GLU A 379 -9.51 16.48 58.50
N GLY A 380 -9.93 15.47 57.72
CA GLY A 380 -11.27 15.38 57.13
C GLY A 380 -11.43 16.13 55.80
N ALA A 381 -12.35 15.63 54.97
CA ALA A 381 -12.65 16.22 53.65
C ALA A 381 -13.45 17.52 53.76
N PHE A 382 -13.21 18.44 52.83
CA PHE A 382 -13.89 19.74 52.74
C PHE A 382 -13.97 20.24 51.30
N ASP A 383 -14.82 21.23 51.05
CA ASP A 383 -14.92 21.93 49.75
C ASP A 383 -13.76 22.92 49.60
N ILE A 384 -12.76 22.59 48.78
CA ILE A 384 -11.54 23.41 48.64
C ILE A 384 -11.81 24.79 48.03
N SER A 385 -12.98 25.00 47.40
CA SER A 385 -13.37 26.32 46.87
C SER A 385 -13.83 27.30 47.96
N LYS A 386 -14.08 26.78 49.17
CA LYS A 386 -14.55 27.54 50.34
C LYS A 386 -13.54 27.47 51.47
N SER A 387 -12.30 27.83 51.16
CA SER A 387 -11.17 27.82 52.11
C SER A 387 -11.45 28.58 53.42
N GLU A 388 -12.35 29.56 53.39
CA GLU A 388 -12.83 30.30 54.56
C GLU A 388 -13.55 29.43 55.60
N LEU A 389 -14.06 28.27 55.20
CA LEU A 389 -14.76 27.31 56.07
C LEU A 389 -13.83 26.25 56.67
N MET A 390 -12.55 26.22 56.29
CA MET A 390 -11.59 25.26 56.86
C MET A 390 -11.37 25.51 58.35
N THR A 391 -11.31 24.43 59.12
CA THR A 391 -10.94 24.49 60.55
C THR A 391 -9.47 24.90 60.72
N PRO A 392 -9.06 25.40 61.90
CA PRO A 392 -7.67 25.70 62.18
C PRO A 392 -6.73 24.50 61.94
N GLU A 393 -7.16 23.29 62.30
CA GLU A 393 -6.40 22.06 62.13
C GLU A 393 -6.18 21.74 60.65
N GLN A 394 -7.23 21.84 59.83
CA GLN A 394 -7.14 21.64 58.38
C GLN A 394 -6.19 22.62 57.69
N ARG A 395 -6.14 23.88 58.14
CA ARG A 395 -5.27 24.93 57.57
C ARG A 395 -3.80 24.76 57.94
N GLU A 396 -3.52 24.20 59.12
CA GLU A 396 -2.16 24.06 59.63
C GLU A 396 -1.46 22.77 59.19
N LEU A 397 -2.11 21.93 58.36
CA LEU A 397 -1.48 20.79 57.69
C LEU A 397 -0.38 21.28 56.74
N LYS A 398 0.79 20.64 56.80
CA LYS A 398 2.01 21.06 56.09
C LYS A 398 2.66 19.92 55.33
N THR A 399 3.44 20.28 54.32
CA THR A 399 4.24 19.34 53.54
C THR A 399 5.46 18.79 54.28
N GLY A 400 5.99 19.52 55.27
CA GLY A 400 7.24 19.13 55.95
C GLY A 400 8.47 19.12 55.05
N ILE A 401 8.42 19.83 53.91
CA ILE A 401 9.45 19.84 52.86
C ILE A 401 9.83 21.27 52.52
N ILE A 402 11.14 21.51 52.56
CA ILE A 402 11.83 22.69 52.05
C ILE A 402 13.19 22.24 51.49
N PRO A 403 13.74 22.93 50.46
CA PRO A 403 13.13 24.02 49.72
C PRO A 403 11.95 23.56 48.84
N ASN A 404 11.13 24.51 48.37
CA ASN A 404 10.15 24.26 47.30
C ASN A 404 10.85 24.44 45.95
N ASP A 405 11.31 23.34 45.37
CA ASP A 405 11.93 23.28 44.05
C ASP A 405 11.04 22.57 43.02
N LEU A 406 11.30 22.85 41.74
CA LEU A 406 10.66 22.24 40.59
C LEU A 406 11.73 21.63 39.70
N ASP A 407 11.57 20.37 39.31
CA ASP A 407 12.43 19.74 38.31
C ASP A 407 11.98 20.20 36.92
N VAL A 408 12.84 20.97 36.24
CA VAL A 408 12.58 21.52 34.91
C VAL A 408 13.35 20.72 33.88
N HIS A 409 12.65 20.31 32.81
CA HIS A 409 13.22 19.50 31.74
C HIS A 409 12.93 20.08 30.35
N TYR A 410 13.89 19.88 29.45
CA TYR A 410 13.76 20.23 28.04
C TYR A 410 14.03 19.03 27.16
N SER A 411 13.23 18.86 26.12
CA SER A 411 13.50 17.90 25.03
C SER A 411 13.44 18.63 23.68
N TYR A 412 14.27 18.24 22.74
CA TYR A 412 14.35 18.83 21.40
C TYR A 412 14.12 17.78 20.31
N ASP A 413 13.52 18.22 19.21
CA ASP A 413 13.35 17.43 17.99
C ASP A 413 12.70 16.05 18.23
N ASP A 414 13.41 14.95 17.95
CA ASP A 414 12.85 13.61 18.07
C ASP A 414 12.55 13.24 19.52
N HIS A 415 13.34 13.74 20.48
CA HIS A 415 13.11 13.49 21.91
C HIS A 415 11.82 14.14 22.44
N VAL A 416 11.26 15.15 21.74
CA VAL A 416 9.96 15.74 22.09
C VAL A 416 8.83 14.72 22.09
N PHE A 417 8.93 13.71 21.22
CA PHE A 417 7.89 12.68 21.02
C PHE A 417 8.10 11.43 21.89
N ILE A 418 9.15 11.39 22.70
CA ILE A 418 9.48 10.24 23.55
C ILE A 418 9.28 10.65 25.01
N ASP A 419 8.37 9.98 25.71
CA ASP A 419 8.12 10.28 27.12
C ASP A 419 9.31 9.88 28.01
N GLY A 420 9.63 10.73 28.98
CA GLY A 420 10.74 10.53 29.92
C GLY A 420 12.14 10.79 29.37
N VAL A 421 12.29 11.17 28.10
CA VAL A 421 13.60 11.50 27.51
C VAL A 421 13.79 13.01 27.49
N PHE A 422 14.85 13.47 28.16
CA PHE A 422 15.17 14.89 28.32
C PHE A 422 16.62 15.15 27.93
N ASP A 423 16.84 16.20 27.16
CA ASP A 423 18.17 16.65 26.71
C ASP A 423 18.86 17.52 27.75
N GLN A 424 18.08 18.29 28.51
CA GLN A 424 18.57 19.18 29.56
C GLN A 424 17.63 19.16 30.75
N SER A 425 18.20 19.35 31.94
CA SER A 425 17.45 19.36 33.19
C SER A 425 18.13 20.25 34.22
N HIS A 426 17.34 20.95 35.02
CA HIS A 426 17.81 21.73 36.16
C HIS A 426 16.67 21.88 37.18
N LYS A 427 16.96 22.52 38.30
CA LYS A 427 15.98 22.80 39.34
C LYS A 427 15.70 24.29 39.40
N GLU A 428 14.43 24.64 39.51
CA GLU A 428 14.00 26.00 39.75
C GLU A 428 13.40 26.16 41.14
N LEU A 429 13.79 27.22 41.83
CA LEU A 429 13.33 27.51 43.18
C LEU A 429 12.08 28.39 43.13
N SER A 430 11.14 28.15 44.05
CA SER A 430 9.93 28.98 44.12
C SER A 430 10.28 30.46 44.35
N ILE A 431 9.64 31.35 43.58
CA ILE A 431 9.86 32.79 43.68
C ILE A 431 9.14 33.41 44.89
N ASP A 432 8.05 32.79 45.36
CA ASP A 432 7.23 33.31 46.47
C ASP A 432 7.42 32.53 47.78
N LYS A 433 7.74 31.23 47.72
CA LYS A 433 7.91 30.36 48.91
C LYS A 433 9.14 29.46 48.84
N PRO A 434 10.36 29.99 48.61
CA PRO A 434 11.57 29.16 48.41
C PRO A 434 11.93 28.27 49.61
N TYR A 435 11.77 28.79 50.83
CA TYR A 435 12.21 28.14 52.08
C TYR A 435 11.11 28.11 53.15
N THR A 436 9.85 28.06 52.72
CA THR A 436 8.68 28.00 53.61
C THR A 436 7.89 26.75 53.26
N GLU A 437 7.58 25.92 54.25
CA GLU A 437 6.70 24.77 54.03
C GLU A 437 5.33 25.24 53.54
N LEU A 438 4.76 24.52 52.57
CA LEU A 438 3.42 24.83 52.10
C LEU A 438 2.39 24.34 53.12
N LYS A 439 1.46 25.22 53.47
CA LYS A 439 0.23 24.86 54.19
C LYS A 439 -0.84 24.36 53.22
N ASN A 440 -1.87 23.73 53.75
CA ASN A 440 -2.98 23.20 52.97
C ASN A 440 -3.62 24.28 52.07
N LEU A 441 -3.86 23.94 50.81
CA LEU A 441 -4.28 24.80 49.69
C LEU A 441 -3.26 25.85 49.21
N GLU A 442 -2.10 26.01 49.84
CA GLU A 442 -1.09 26.94 49.36
C GLU A 442 -0.42 26.45 48.06
N CYS A 443 0.00 27.42 47.25
CA CYS A 443 0.73 27.18 46.02
C CYS A 443 2.19 27.66 46.14
N ALA A 444 3.09 27.03 45.39
CA ALA A 444 4.40 27.58 45.06
C ALA A 444 4.42 27.98 43.58
N THR A 445 4.98 29.15 43.27
CA THR A 445 5.12 29.69 41.90
C THR A 445 6.59 29.69 41.51
N PHE A 446 6.85 29.44 40.22
CA PHE A 446 8.19 29.35 39.62
C PHE A 446 8.21 30.20 38.35
N GLU A 447 9.33 30.87 38.10
CA GLU A 447 9.53 31.64 36.87
C GLU A 447 11.01 31.61 36.47
N TRP A 448 11.29 31.31 35.21
CA TRP A 448 12.66 31.26 34.68
C TRP A 448 12.71 31.63 33.21
N GLU A 449 13.91 31.96 32.72
CA GLU A 449 14.15 32.28 31.32
C GLU A 449 14.47 31.01 30.51
N TYR A 450 13.83 30.87 29.36
CA TYR A 450 14.11 29.81 28.40
C TYR A 450 14.59 30.40 27.07
N LYS A 451 15.85 30.16 26.72
CA LYS A 451 16.41 30.54 25.42
C LYS A 451 16.29 29.40 24.42
N VAL A 452 15.62 29.65 23.29
CA VAL A 452 15.49 28.65 22.22
C VAL A 452 16.86 28.38 21.60
N PRO A 453 17.39 27.13 21.66
CA PRO A 453 18.69 26.83 21.07
C PRO A 453 18.69 27.02 19.55
N ASP A 454 19.75 27.63 19.02
CA ASP A 454 19.93 27.72 17.57
C ASP A 454 20.21 26.34 16.92
N THR A 455 20.58 25.34 17.72
CA THR A 455 20.90 23.98 17.26
C THR A 455 19.71 23.02 17.19
N ALA A 456 18.59 23.28 17.87
CA ALA A 456 17.38 22.47 17.72
C ALA A 456 16.87 22.56 16.26
N LYS A 457 16.01 21.69 15.74
CA LYS A 457 15.66 21.68 14.31
C LYS A 457 14.20 22.04 14.06
N LYS A 458 13.28 21.49 14.84
CA LYS A 458 11.84 21.56 14.57
C LYS A 458 10.98 21.77 15.80
N TYR A 459 11.31 21.15 16.94
CA TYR A 459 10.40 21.15 18.10
C TYR A 459 11.15 21.30 19.41
N VAL A 460 10.45 21.83 20.42
CA VAL A 460 10.83 21.80 21.83
C VAL A 460 9.66 21.34 22.70
N LYS A 461 9.98 20.58 23.75
CA LYS A 461 9.11 20.28 24.90
C LYS A 461 9.73 20.91 26.13
N ILE A 462 8.95 21.68 26.87
CA ILE A 462 9.33 22.22 28.19
C ILE A 462 8.42 21.55 29.20
N ALA A 463 9.00 20.92 30.22
CA ALA A 463 8.25 20.22 31.26
C ALA A 463 8.68 20.70 32.64
N GLY A 464 7.70 20.83 33.54
CA GLY A 464 7.91 21.02 34.97
C GLY A 464 7.36 19.81 35.72
N VAL A 465 8.14 19.27 36.64
CA VAL A 465 7.84 18.06 37.41
C VAL A 465 8.04 18.35 38.89
N ILE A 466 7.03 18.03 39.71
CA ILE A 466 7.10 18.12 41.17
C ILE A 466 8.08 17.03 41.66
N PRO A 467 9.07 17.39 42.48
CA PRO A 467 10.07 16.46 42.97
C PRO A 467 9.47 15.30 43.78
N ASN A 468 10.07 14.11 43.67
CA ASN A 468 9.63 12.91 44.38
C ASN A 468 9.82 12.98 45.92
N THR A 469 10.42 14.05 46.44
CA THR A 469 10.60 14.28 47.88
C THR A 469 9.26 14.36 48.62
N PHE A 470 8.21 14.88 47.97
CA PHE A 470 6.85 14.93 48.52
C PHE A 470 6.24 13.54 48.70
N ALA A 471 6.40 12.66 47.71
CA ALA A 471 5.91 11.29 47.79
C ALA A 471 6.66 10.47 48.85
N GLN A 472 7.98 10.68 48.99
CA GLN A 472 8.79 10.06 50.05
C GLN A 472 8.37 10.45 51.47
N LYS A 473 7.63 11.55 51.63
CA LYS A 473 7.06 12.02 52.90
C LYS A 473 5.57 11.73 53.03
N GLU A 474 5.01 10.93 52.13
CA GLU A 474 3.57 10.59 52.11
C GLU A 474 2.67 11.83 51.96
N LYS A 475 3.19 12.91 51.35
CA LYS A 475 2.45 14.15 51.07
C LYS A 475 2.01 14.28 49.61
N ASP A 476 2.28 13.27 48.83
CA ASP A 476 1.98 13.18 47.41
C ASP A 476 1.80 11.70 47.04
N THR A 477 0.58 11.34 46.66
CA THR A 477 0.22 9.94 46.41
C THR A 477 -0.06 9.71 44.93
N ILE A 478 -0.26 10.76 44.14
CA ILE A 478 -0.75 10.68 42.76
C ILE A 478 0.27 11.25 41.77
N ASN A 479 1.26 10.41 41.44
CA ASN A 479 2.34 10.79 40.52
C ASN A 479 1.88 11.31 39.12
N THR A 480 0.72 10.87 38.63
CA THR A 480 0.21 11.26 37.31
C THR A 480 -0.15 12.74 37.21
N ASN A 481 -0.34 13.43 38.34
CA ASN A 481 -0.65 14.86 38.36
C ASN A 481 0.56 15.73 38.78
N ASN A 482 1.74 15.13 38.90
CA ASN A 482 2.93 15.85 39.37
C ASN A 482 3.65 16.62 38.27
N TRP A 483 3.16 16.61 37.05
CA TRP A 483 3.86 17.22 35.94
C TRP A 483 2.93 17.91 34.95
N ALA A 484 3.53 18.84 34.22
CA ALA A 484 2.95 19.53 33.07
C ALA A 484 4.00 19.66 31.99
N ALA A 485 3.56 19.72 30.74
CA ALA A 485 4.43 20.01 29.61
C ALA A 485 3.71 20.89 28.58
N ILE A 486 4.49 21.75 27.96
CA ILE A 486 4.10 22.62 26.85
C ILE A 486 5.10 22.43 25.70
N PHE A 487 4.67 22.75 24.49
CA PHE A 487 5.42 22.47 23.27
C PHE A 487 5.64 23.73 22.45
N GLY A 488 6.73 23.81 21.71
CA GLY A 488 6.98 24.87 20.73
C GLY A 488 7.44 24.29 19.41
N ARG A 489 7.03 24.89 18.29
CA ARG A 489 7.53 24.57 16.95
C ARG A 489 8.51 25.64 16.51
N LEU A 490 9.67 25.27 15.98
CA LEU A 490 10.65 26.24 15.50
C LEU A 490 10.30 26.70 14.09
N GLU A 491 10.69 27.94 13.76
CA GLU A 491 10.53 28.50 12.41
C GLU A 491 11.14 27.55 11.34
N PRO A 492 10.37 27.13 10.33
CA PRO A 492 10.85 26.22 9.29
C PRO A 492 11.81 26.95 8.34
N THR A 493 12.83 26.23 7.89
CA THR A 493 13.72 26.68 6.79
C THR A 493 13.76 25.58 5.74
N ASP A 494 13.57 25.95 4.47
CA ASP A 494 13.49 25.01 3.36
C ASP A 494 14.28 25.49 2.14
N ILE A 495 15.06 24.57 1.57
CA ILE A 495 15.76 24.75 0.30
C ILE A 495 15.24 23.71 -0.68
N GLY A 496 15.13 24.07 -1.96
CA GLY A 496 14.55 23.22 -2.98
C GLY A 496 15.32 23.25 -4.30
N MET A 497 15.15 22.22 -5.12
CA MET A 497 15.66 22.20 -6.49
C MET A 497 14.76 23.05 -7.39
N HIS A 498 15.33 24.05 -8.04
CA HIS A 498 14.58 24.90 -8.97
C HIS A 498 14.44 24.25 -10.36
N LYS A 499 13.32 24.47 -11.02
CA LYS A 499 12.95 23.79 -12.28
C LYS A 499 13.82 24.09 -13.51
N ASN A 500 14.62 25.14 -13.48
CA ASN A 500 15.37 25.64 -14.64
C ASN A 500 16.73 24.92 -14.84
N VAL A 501 16.70 23.59 -14.98
CA VAL A 501 17.91 22.79 -15.27
C VAL A 501 18.35 23.02 -16.71
N ARG A 502 19.65 23.27 -16.92
CA ARG A 502 20.20 23.60 -18.24
C ARG A 502 21.27 22.59 -18.64
N LEU A 503 21.16 22.07 -19.87
CA LEU A 503 22.22 21.35 -20.56
C LEU A 503 23.05 22.36 -21.34
N ILE A 504 24.38 22.29 -21.23
CA ILE A 504 25.30 23.20 -21.89
C ILE A 504 26.41 22.44 -22.63
N ASN A 505 26.83 22.98 -23.78
CA ASN A 505 27.92 22.43 -24.59
C ASN A 505 29.31 22.85 -24.09
N ASN A 506 30.35 22.50 -24.84
CA ASN A 506 31.74 22.89 -24.56
C ASN A 506 32.00 24.41 -24.61
N ASN A 507 31.14 25.17 -25.28
CA ASN A 507 31.22 26.63 -25.37
C ASN A 507 30.38 27.36 -24.29
N ASN A 508 29.79 26.62 -23.34
CA ASN A 508 28.86 27.13 -22.30
C ASN A 508 27.53 27.67 -22.86
N GLU A 509 27.13 27.25 -24.06
CA GLU A 509 25.85 27.61 -24.66
C GLU A 509 24.77 26.62 -24.23
N ALA A 510 23.59 27.12 -23.85
CA ALA A 510 22.47 26.30 -23.45
C ALA A 510 21.84 25.58 -24.65
N MET A 511 21.61 24.28 -24.50
CA MET A 511 21.06 23.42 -25.56
C MET A 511 19.80 22.69 -25.08
N ARG A 512 18.92 22.36 -26.02
CA ARG A 512 17.72 21.54 -25.76
C ARG A 512 17.96 20.05 -26.00
N THR A 513 18.97 19.73 -26.81
CA THR A 513 19.31 18.39 -27.28
C THR A 513 20.83 18.28 -27.44
N TYR A 514 21.37 17.08 -27.64
CA TYR A 514 22.82 16.85 -27.77
C TYR A 514 23.20 15.88 -28.89
N ARG A 515 24.47 15.86 -29.26
CA ARG A 515 25.12 14.90 -30.15
C ARG A 515 25.82 13.81 -29.36
N LYS A 516 25.77 12.59 -29.89
CA LYS A 516 26.50 11.47 -29.32
C LYS A 516 28.01 11.74 -29.37
N GLY A 517 28.70 11.38 -28.30
CA GLY A 517 30.15 11.55 -28.15
C GLY A 517 30.62 12.97 -27.86
N GLU A 518 29.76 13.99 -27.89
CA GLU A 518 30.17 15.35 -27.53
C GLU A 518 30.26 15.53 -26.00
N PRO A 519 31.20 16.34 -25.49
CA PRO A 519 31.23 16.64 -24.06
C PRO A 519 30.09 17.56 -23.65
N LEU A 520 29.36 17.13 -22.62
CA LEU A 520 28.17 17.77 -22.06
C LEU A 520 28.42 18.19 -20.62
N ARG A 521 27.78 19.28 -20.22
CA ARG A 521 27.76 19.79 -18.84
C ARG A 521 26.36 20.22 -18.44
N LEU A 522 26.09 20.28 -17.15
CA LEU A 522 24.78 20.65 -16.61
C LEU A 522 24.90 21.77 -15.57
N ILE A 523 23.83 22.57 -15.46
CA ILE A 523 23.65 23.54 -14.37
C ILE A 523 22.30 23.24 -13.71
N PHE A 524 22.33 23.05 -12.39
CA PHE A 524 21.15 22.87 -11.55
C PHE A 524 21.00 24.09 -10.64
N PRO A 525 19.93 24.88 -10.76
CA PRO A 525 19.67 25.93 -9.80
C PRO A 525 18.99 25.37 -8.53
N VAL A 526 19.29 25.99 -7.39
CA VAL A 526 18.69 25.72 -6.09
C VAL A 526 18.07 27.00 -5.56
N GLU A 527 17.00 26.90 -4.79
CA GLU A 527 16.24 28.03 -4.29
C GLU A 527 16.01 27.93 -2.78
N HIS A 528 15.89 29.08 -2.13
CA HIS A 528 15.44 29.18 -0.75
C HIS A 528 13.90 29.31 -0.74
N VAL A 529 13.22 28.24 -0.38
CA VAL A 529 11.77 28.09 -0.54
C VAL A 529 11.00 28.71 0.62
N LEU A 530 11.44 28.48 1.87
CA LEU A 530 10.71 28.88 3.08
C LEU A 530 11.68 29.28 4.19
N GLY A 531 11.30 30.25 5.01
CA GLY A 531 12.07 30.73 6.16
C GLY A 531 12.93 31.97 5.84
N GLU A 532 13.56 32.52 6.88
CA GLU A 532 14.37 33.75 6.80
C GLU A 532 15.86 33.52 7.10
N ARG A 533 16.29 32.26 7.31
CA ARG A 533 17.69 31.92 7.64
C ARG A 533 18.55 31.80 6.38
N ILE A 534 19.66 32.52 6.34
CA ILE A 534 20.65 32.35 5.26
C ILE A 534 21.30 30.96 5.37
N VAL A 535 21.37 30.21 4.27
CA VAL A 535 22.04 28.90 4.21
C VAL A 535 23.49 29.08 3.75
N GLY A 536 24.43 28.46 4.47
CA GLY A 536 25.85 28.48 4.11
C GLY A 536 26.79 29.25 5.04
N THR A 537 26.31 29.74 6.19
CA THR A 537 27.09 30.62 7.07
C THR A 537 28.19 29.91 7.88
N ASP A 538 28.15 28.58 8.01
CA ASP A 538 29.13 27.81 8.78
C ASP A 538 29.44 26.46 8.09
N PRO A 539 30.70 26.09 7.86
CA PRO A 539 31.03 24.89 7.07
C PRO A 539 30.54 23.56 7.67
N VAL A 540 30.21 23.51 8.96
CA VAL A 540 29.81 22.30 9.68
C VAL A 540 28.35 22.39 10.12
N LYS A 541 27.94 23.51 10.74
CA LYS A 541 26.61 23.67 11.33
C LYS A 541 25.58 24.24 10.36
N ASN A 542 26.01 24.93 9.31
CA ASN A 542 25.16 25.53 8.28
C ASN A 542 25.90 25.55 6.93
N PRO A 543 26.25 24.37 6.38
CA PRO A 543 27.11 24.29 5.21
C PRO A 543 26.45 24.98 4.02
N LYS A 544 27.26 25.48 3.07
CA LYS A 544 26.71 25.95 1.79
C LYS A 544 25.97 24.81 1.09
N VAL A 545 24.94 25.13 0.31
CA VAL A 545 24.10 24.13 -0.36
C VAL A 545 24.94 23.11 -1.11
N ILE A 546 24.63 21.83 -0.92
CA ILE A 546 25.29 20.71 -1.58
C ILE A 546 24.23 19.89 -2.30
N ILE A 547 24.54 19.47 -3.53
CA ILE A 547 23.73 18.55 -4.31
C ILE A 547 24.54 17.35 -4.79
N HIS A 548 23.86 16.24 -5.00
CA HIS A 548 24.35 15.07 -5.70
C HIS A 548 23.72 15.00 -7.08
N VAL A 549 24.55 15.04 -8.11
CA VAL A 549 24.15 14.92 -9.51
C VAL A 549 24.40 13.49 -9.97
N GLU A 550 23.42 12.91 -10.67
CA GLU A 550 23.52 11.61 -11.32
C GLU A 550 22.89 11.70 -12.72
N VAL A 551 23.66 11.33 -13.74
CA VAL A 551 23.19 11.25 -15.13
C VAL A 551 23.17 9.79 -15.55
N LYS A 552 22.03 9.35 -16.10
CA LYS A 552 21.83 8.01 -16.63
C LYS A 552 21.59 8.04 -18.13
N ASP A 553 22.02 6.99 -18.82
CA ASP A 553 21.63 6.72 -20.21
C ASP A 553 20.19 6.15 -20.30
N LYS A 554 19.78 5.75 -21.51
CA LYS A 554 18.43 5.24 -21.77
C LYS A 554 18.17 3.89 -21.12
N GLU A 555 19.20 3.07 -20.93
CA GLU A 555 19.15 1.79 -20.22
C GLU A 555 19.19 1.95 -18.69
N GLY A 556 19.39 3.18 -18.19
CA GLY A 556 19.45 3.49 -16.76
C GLY A 556 20.83 3.31 -16.14
N LYS A 557 21.88 3.05 -16.93
CA LYS A 557 23.25 2.98 -16.46
C LYS A 557 23.76 4.39 -16.15
N VAL A 558 24.40 4.53 -14.99
CA VAL A 558 24.99 5.80 -14.55
C VAL A 558 26.23 6.10 -15.39
N ILE A 559 26.22 7.23 -16.09
CA ILE A 559 27.29 7.70 -16.97
C ILE A 559 28.04 8.90 -16.39
N HIS A 560 27.44 9.61 -15.43
CA HIS A 560 28.08 10.70 -14.68
C HIS A 560 27.54 10.74 -13.26
N ARG A 561 28.42 10.99 -12.29
CA ARG A 561 28.03 11.24 -10.90
C ARG A 561 28.97 12.28 -10.30
N GLU A 562 28.40 13.25 -9.60
CA GLU A 562 29.16 14.33 -9.00
C GLU A 562 28.50 14.86 -7.73
N ARG A 563 29.30 15.27 -6.75
CA ARG A 563 28.85 16.02 -5.57
C ARG A 563 29.32 17.45 -5.73
N ILE A 564 28.40 18.41 -5.68
CA ILE A 564 28.66 19.82 -5.98
C ILE A 564 28.20 20.66 -4.81
N GLN A 565 29.06 21.58 -4.34
CA GLN A 565 28.74 22.55 -3.32
C GLN A 565 28.78 23.96 -3.91
N THR A 566 27.81 24.80 -3.58
CA THR A 566 27.79 26.20 -4.05
C THR A 566 28.90 27.02 -3.38
N PRO A 567 29.54 27.96 -4.09
CA PRO A 567 30.48 28.90 -3.48
C PRO A 567 29.78 30.06 -2.75
N LYS A 568 28.48 30.29 -3.00
CA LYS A 568 27.72 31.42 -2.46
C LYS A 568 26.88 31.01 -1.24
N LEU A 569 26.55 32.00 -0.42
CA LEU A 569 25.46 31.86 0.53
C LEU A 569 24.13 31.88 -0.24
N LEU A 570 23.12 31.21 0.29
CA LEU A 570 21.77 31.22 -0.27
C LEU A 570 20.88 32.05 0.67
N HIS A 571 20.49 33.24 0.23
CA HIS A 571 19.63 34.14 1.00
C HIS A 571 18.14 33.78 0.86
N PRO A 572 17.28 34.21 1.80
CA PRO A 572 15.83 34.01 1.70
C PRO A 572 15.26 34.51 0.37
N LYS A 573 14.40 33.68 -0.27
CA LYS A 573 13.76 33.94 -1.57
C LYS A 573 14.73 34.06 -2.76
N GLU A 574 16.01 33.75 -2.58
CA GLU A 574 17.00 33.75 -3.65
C GLU A 574 16.98 32.42 -4.43
N VAL A 575 17.32 32.48 -5.72
CA VAL A 575 17.65 31.32 -6.56
C VAL A 575 19.09 31.48 -7.03
N ILE A 576 19.91 30.47 -6.80
CA ILE A 576 21.32 30.47 -7.23
C ILE A 576 21.59 29.28 -8.14
N ASP A 577 22.46 29.50 -9.12
CA ASP A 577 23.00 28.42 -9.93
C ASP A 577 24.09 27.67 -9.17
N MET A 578 23.97 26.35 -9.09
CA MET A 578 25.08 25.51 -8.64
C MET A 578 26.21 25.56 -9.67
N PRO A 579 27.47 25.35 -9.24
CA PRO A 579 28.60 25.22 -10.16
C PRO A 579 28.30 24.23 -11.30
N ILE A 580 28.80 24.57 -12.49
CA ILE A 580 28.71 23.73 -13.69
C ILE A 580 29.34 22.36 -13.39
N THR A 581 28.68 21.28 -13.78
CA THR A 581 29.23 19.92 -13.61
C THR A 581 30.54 19.75 -14.38
N LYS A 582 31.36 18.78 -13.97
CA LYS A 582 32.44 18.26 -14.82
C LYS A 582 31.86 17.77 -16.16
N PRO A 583 32.63 17.87 -17.25
CA PRO A 583 32.20 17.39 -18.57
C PRO A 583 32.06 15.86 -18.58
N PHE A 584 31.05 15.36 -19.28
CA PHE A 584 30.80 13.93 -19.51
C PHE A 584 30.36 13.71 -20.96
N THR A 585 30.55 12.50 -21.50
CA THR A 585 30.15 12.13 -22.88
C THR A 585 29.18 10.95 -22.85
N THR A 586 28.38 10.77 -23.89
CA THR A 586 27.44 9.64 -24.00
C THR A 586 27.17 9.27 -25.45
N GLU A 587 27.01 7.96 -25.71
CA GLU A 587 26.57 7.41 -27.00
C GLU A 587 25.05 7.12 -27.03
N SER A 588 24.37 7.39 -25.92
CA SER A 588 22.93 7.17 -25.77
C SER A 588 22.13 8.17 -26.62
N ASP A 589 20.93 7.77 -27.04
CA ASP A 589 19.95 8.67 -27.67
C ASP A 589 19.13 9.48 -26.65
N LYS A 590 19.29 9.18 -25.35
CA LYS A 590 18.59 9.82 -24.24
C LYS A 590 19.44 9.77 -22.99
N ILE A 591 19.45 10.88 -22.25
CA ILE A 591 19.96 10.91 -20.87
C ILE A 591 18.89 11.43 -19.93
N THR A 592 18.92 10.95 -18.70
CA THR A 592 18.15 11.50 -17.59
C THR A 592 19.12 12.00 -16.53
N ALA A 593 19.11 13.31 -16.30
CA ALA A 593 19.95 13.99 -15.33
C ALA A 593 19.11 14.32 -14.10
N CYS A 594 19.51 13.80 -12.95
CA CYS A 594 18.89 14.07 -11.66
C CYS A 594 19.87 14.82 -10.75
N ALA A 595 19.35 15.74 -9.95
CA ALA A 595 20.06 16.32 -8.82
C ALA A 595 19.24 16.14 -7.55
N THR A 596 19.90 15.91 -6.43
CA THR A 596 19.26 15.76 -5.11
C THR A 596 20.03 16.55 -4.06
N ILE A 597 19.33 17.33 -3.25
CA ILE A 597 19.92 18.06 -2.12
C ILE A 597 20.54 17.06 -1.11
N ASP A 598 21.75 17.35 -0.64
CA ASP A 598 22.47 16.52 0.32
C ASP A 598 21.67 16.42 1.64
N PRO A 599 21.42 15.22 2.18
CA PRO A 599 20.65 15.01 3.41
C PRO A 599 21.16 15.81 4.62
N ILE A 600 22.44 16.21 4.63
CA ILE A 600 23.02 17.03 5.70
C ILE A 600 22.20 18.31 5.97
N HIS A 601 21.60 18.91 4.94
CA HIS A 601 20.79 20.12 5.10
C HIS A 601 19.50 19.85 5.87
N ARG A 602 18.89 18.68 5.68
CA ARG A 602 17.72 18.24 6.47
C ARG A 602 18.13 17.89 7.89
N GLU A 603 19.25 17.18 8.04
CA GLU A 603 19.82 16.83 9.33
C GLU A 603 20.18 18.06 10.16
N LEU A 604 20.45 19.21 9.53
CA LEU A 604 20.75 20.47 10.23
C LEU A 604 19.55 21.44 10.29
N GLY A 605 18.38 21.04 9.76
CA GLY A 605 17.14 21.83 9.83
C GLY A 605 17.02 22.99 8.84
N TYR A 606 17.76 22.95 7.73
CA TYR A 606 17.70 23.93 6.63
C TYR A 606 16.91 23.43 5.41
N ASN A 607 16.37 22.22 5.47
CA ASN A 607 15.61 21.57 4.42
C ASN A 607 14.47 20.76 5.06
N ASP A 608 13.24 21.24 4.94
CA ASP A 608 12.08 20.70 5.64
C ASP A 608 11.16 19.88 4.71
N ASP A 609 11.03 20.28 3.44
CA ASP A 609 10.14 19.65 2.46
C ASP A 609 10.88 18.72 1.49
N SER A 610 10.94 17.44 1.85
CA SER A 610 11.53 16.39 1.02
C SER A 610 11.01 16.27 -0.43
N ARG A 611 9.85 16.86 -0.76
CA ARG A 611 9.23 16.73 -2.09
C ARG A 611 9.93 17.59 -3.15
N ASN A 612 10.62 18.66 -2.76
CA ASN A 612 11.32 19.56 -3.68
C ASN A 612 12.85 19.30 -3.72
N ASP A 613 13.34 18.34 -2.95
CA ASP A 613 14.76 17.99 -2.84
C ASP A 613 15.38 17.38 -4.08
N LYS A 614 14.56 16.86 -4.97
CA LYS A 614 15.01 16.13 -6.15
C LYS A 614 14.34 16.64 -7.40
N ILE A 615 15.16 16.90 -8.41
CA ILE A 615 14.70 17.18 -9.77
C ILE A 615 15.36 16.21 -10.73
N CYS A 616 14.60 15.75 -11.73
CA CYS A 616 15.09 14.94 -12.82
C CYS A 616 14.60 15.52 -14.14
N VAL A 617 15.51 15.76 -15.08
CA VAL A 617 15.21 16.25 -16.43
C VAL A 617 15.78 15.29 -17.45
N THR A 618 15.03 15.04 -18.52
CA THR A 618 15.45 14.17 -19.61
C THR A 618 15.82 15.01 -20.82
N PHE A 619 17.00 14.72 -21.39
CA PHE A 619 17.45 15.29 -22.65
C PHE A 619 17.54 14.17 -23.69
N LYS A 620 17.14 14.47 -24.92
CA LYS A 620 17.29 13.55 -26.06
C LYS A 620 18.48 13.96 -26.89
N ALA A 621 19.18 12.98 -27.45
CA ALA A 621 20.08 13.23 -28.54
C ALA A 621 19.24 13.68 -29.74
N SER A 622 19.64 14.74 -30.43
CA SER A 622 19.05 15.12 -31.70
C SER A 622 20.07 14.84 -32.80
N GLY A 623 19.65 14.05 -33.80
CA GLY A 623 20.27 14.11 -35.11
C GLY A 623 19.74 15.35 -35.83
N VAL A 624 20.58 15.98 -36.65
CA VAL A 624 20.07 16.90 -37.65
C VAL A 624 19.42 16.07 -38.76
N ASP A 625 18.27 16.50 -39.28
CA ASP A 625 17.56 15.84 -40.37
C ASP A 625 17.34 16.78 -41.54
N ILE A 626 17.92 16.44 -42.69
CA ILE A 626 17.63 17.08 -43.97
C ILE A 626 16.93 16.07 -44.88
N GLY A 627 15.97 16.52 -45.67
CA GLY A 627 15.21 15.64 -46.56
C GLY A 627 14.73 16.36 -47.81
N MET A 628 14.32 15.59 -48.80
CA MET A 628 13.76 16.10 -50.05
C MET A 628 12.40 16.76 -49.81
N ALA A 629 12.13 17.85 -50.51
CA ALA A 629 10.88 18.60 -50.39
C ALA A 629 10.25 18.88 -51.76
N ALA A 630 8.91 18.80 -51.83
CA ALA A 630 8.15 19.22 -52.98
C ALA A 630 8.18 20.76 -53.15
N PRO A 631 7.96 21.30 -54.36
CA PRO A 631 7.77 20.59 -55.63
C PRO A 631 9.07 20.17 -56.31
N VAL A 632 8.98 19.15 -57.19
CA VAL A 632 9.98 18.90 -58.24
C VAL A 632 9.55 19.68 -59.47
N GLU A 633 10.45 20.45 -60.07
CA GLU A 633 10.14 21.39 -61.16
C GLU A 633 10.86 20.98 -62.46
N LEU A 634 10.14 20.99 -63.58
CA LEU A 634 10.67 20.73 -64.94
C LEU A 634 10.86 22.05 -65.68
N TYR A 635 11.97 22.16 -66.42
CA TYR A 635 12.35 23.36 -67.16
C TYR A 635 12.73 23.04 -68.61
N ARG A 636 12.36 23.95 -69.53
CA ARG A 636 12.75 23.95 -70.94
C ARG A 636 13.23 25.36 -71.31
N GLY A 637 14.43 25.48 -71.86
CA GLY A 637 15.00 26.79 -72.23
C GLY A 637 15.07 27.79 -71.06
N GLY A 638 15.25 27.30 -69.81
CA GLY A 638 15.27 28.11 -68.59
C GLY A 638 13.90 28.53 -68.06
N GLN A 639 12.80 28.21 -68.75
CA GLN A 639 11.44 28.47 -68.29
C GLN A 639 10.81 27.22 -67.68
N ARG A 640 10.06 27.38 -66.59
CA ARG A 640 9.33 26.29 -65.94
C ARG A 640 8.18 25.85 -66.86
N VAL A 641 8.13 24.56 -67.17
CA VAL A 641 7.09 23.94 -68.00
C VAL A 641 6.29 22.94 -67.17
N LYS A 642 5.02 22.73 -67.55
CA LYS A 642 4.14 21.76 -66.87
C LYS A 642 4.23 20.36 -67.46
N PHE A 643 4.61 20.25 -68.73
CA PHE A 643 4.60 19.01 -69.49
C PHE A 643 5.98 18.73 -70.09
N PHE A 644 6.25 17.45 -70.31
CA PHE A 644 7.47 17.02 -70.98
C PHE A 644 7.22 16.92 -72.49
N GLU A 645 8.15 17.42 -73.32
CA GLU A 645 8.08 17.28 -74.77
C GLU A 645 9.20 16.38 -75.31
N ALA A 646 8.83 15.43 -76.17
CA ALA A 646 9.80 14.55 -76.80
C ALA A 646 10.78 15.33 -77.69
N ASN A 647 12.03 14.87 -77.73
CA ASN A 647 13.12 15.44 -78.54
C ASN A 647 13.45 16.92 -78.23
N LYS A 648 12.98 17.45 -77.10
CA LYS A 648 13.38 18.75 -76.57
C LYS A 648 14.30 18.57 -75.37
N SER A 649 15.20 19.54 -75.19
CA SER A 649 16.15 19.57 -74.07
C SER A 649 15.46 20.11 -72.82
N HIS A 650 15.55 19.36 -71.73
CA HIS A 650 14.94 19.68 -70.43
C HIS A 650 15.95 19.60 -69.29
N THR A 651 15.64 20.29 -68.19
CA THR A 651 16.35 20.19 -66.91
C THR A 651 15.34 20.04 -65.77
N VAL A 652 15.76 19.50 -64.63
CA VAL A 652 14.93 19.37 -63.43
C VAL A 652 15.58 20.06 -62.23
N GLN A 653 14.75 20.58 -61.34
CA GLN A 653 15.17 21.18 -60.07
C GLN A 653 14.42 20.55 -58.89
N PHE A 654 15.15 20.35 -57.80
CA PHE A 654 14.64 19.76 -56.56
C PHE A 654 14.86 20.73 -55.39
N ASN A 655 14.10 20.53 -54.31
CA ASN A 655 14.29 21.25 -53.05
C ASN A 655 14.71 20.30 -51.93
N VAL A 656 15.48 20.82 -50.98
CA VAL A 656 15.84 20.14 -49.73
C VAL A 656 15.44 21.01 -48.55
N LYS A 657 14.88 20.40 -47.50
CA LYS A 657 14.43 21.07 -46.29
C LYS A 657 15.14 20.51 -45.07
N HIS A 658 15.37 21.40 -44.09
CA HIS A 658 15.82 21.05 -42.74
C HIS A 658 14.59 20.73 -41.87
N PHE A 659 14.41 19.46 -41.52
CA PHE A 659 13.23 18.94 -40.82
C PHE A 659 13.42 18.86 -39.30
N LEU A 660 14.65 18.64 -38.81
CA LEU A 660 14.93 18.42 -37.39
C LEU A 660 16.34 18.90 -37.01
N GLY A 661 16.48 19.45 -35.80
CA GLY A 661 17.76 19.87 -35.20
C GLY A 661 17.98 21.38 -35.24
N ASP A 662 18.83 21.88 -34.36
CA ASP A 662 19.10 23.32 -34.20
C ASP A 662 20.38 23.76 -34.94
N GLU A 663 21.14 22.83 -35.52
CA GLU A 663 22.37 23.12 -36.25
C GLU A 663 22.15 23.25 -37.76
N ALA A 664 22.75 24.28 -38.34
CA ALA A 664 22.73 24.51 -39.79
C ALA A 664 23.65 23.52 -40.54
N VAL A 665 23.23 23.11 -41.73
CA VAL A 665 24.00 22.20 -42.60
C VAL A 665 24.78 22.98 -43.64
N GLY A 666 26.06 22.67 -43.80
CA GLY A 666 26.95 23.32 -44.76
C GLY A 666 27.92 24.34 -44.17
N LEU A 667 28.37 24.16 -42.93
CA LEU A 667 29.32 25.06 -42.26
C LEU A 667 30.80 24.68 -42.48
N ASP A 668 31.10 23.43 -42.86
CA ASP A 668 32.47 22.93 -43.03
C ASP A 668 32.58 21.94 -44.20
N ALA A 669 33.57 22.06 -45.06
CA ALA A 669 33.65 21.25 -46.28
C ALA A 669 33.83 19.73 -46.03
N ALA A 670 34.41 19.32 -44.90
CA ALA A 670 34.71 17.93 -44.59
C ALA A 670 33.79 17.34 -43.51
N LYS A 671 33.47 18.13 -42.47
CA LYS A 671 32.73 17.68 -41.28
C LYS A 671 31.25 18.04 -41.31
N ASN A 672 30.85 19.07 -42.07
CA ASN A 672 29.47 19.53 -42.20
C ASN A 672 29.24 20.10 -43.62
N PRO A 673 29.37 19.26 -44.66
CA PRO A 673 29.39 19.72 -46.04
C PRO A 673 28.07 20.35 -46.45
N LYS A 674 28.10 21.21 -47.47
CA LYS A 674 26.86 21.73 -48.08
C LYS A 674 26.02 20.58 -48.62
N VAL A 675 24.70 20.76 -48.64
CA VAL A 675 23.75 19.75 -49.10
C VAL A 675 24.12 19.23 -50.50
N LYS A 676 24.14 17.91 -50.64
CA LYS A 676 24.40 17.18 -51.88
C LYS A 676 23.22 16.25 -52.16
N ILE A 677 22.81 16.15 -53.42
CA ILE A 677 21.80 15.20 -53.87
C ILE A 677 22.27 14.47 -55.13
N ASN A 678 21.78 13.25 -55.30
CA ASN A 678 22.00 12.40 -56.46
C ASN A 678 20.71 12.34 -57.29
N ILE A 679 20.74 12.87 -58.51
CA ILE A 679 19.62 12.99 -59.44
C ILE A 679 19.70 11.88 -60.47
N LYS A 680 18.59 11.16 -60.67
CA LYS A 680 18.41 10.18 -61.75
C LYS A 680 17.17 10.50 -62.57
N VAL A 681 17.32 10.53 -63.89
CA VAL A 681 16.19 10.71 -64.83
C VAL A 681 16.11 9.51 -65.74
N MET A 682 14.94 8.88 -65.82
CA MET A 682 14.67 7.75 -66.70
C MET A 682 13.54 8.08 -67.66
N ASP A 683 13.55 7.47 -68.85
CA ASP A 683 12.45 7.58 -69.80
C ASP A 683 11.39 6.46 -69.64
N ALA A 684 10.36 6.46 -70.48
CA ALA A 684 9.27 5.48 -70.41
C ALA A 684 9.74 4.02 -70.59
N ASN A 685 10.86 3.82 -71.30
CA ASN A 685 11.47 2.52 -71.55
C ASN A 685 12.46 2.13 -70.44
N LYS A 686 12.47 2.88 -69.32
CA LYS A 686 13.41 2.75 -68.20
C LYS A 686 14.87 2.95 -68.59
N ARG A 687 15.14 3.62 -69.72
CA ARG A 687 16.51 4.01 -70.09
C ARG A 687 16.93 5.20 -69.23
N LEU A 688 18.09 5.08 -68.61
CA LEU A 688 18.71 6.16 -67.83
C LEU A 688 19.16 7.28 -68.77
N LEU A 689 18.54 8.45 -68.64
CA LEU A 689 18.87 9.65 -69.42
C LEU A 689 19.90 10.53 -68.71
N LEU A 690 19.87 10.55 -67.38
CA LEU A 690 20.76 11.35 -66.55
C LEU A 690 21.04 10.63 -65.23
N ASP A 691 22.30 10.65 -64.81
CA ASP A 691 22.75 10.33 -63.45
C ASP A 691 23.77 11.40 -63.04
N GLN A 692 23.47 12.16 -62.00
CA GLN A 692 24.24 13.34 -61.64
C GLN A 692 24.16 13.67 -60.15
N THR A 693 25.30 13.91 -59.52
CA THR A 693 25.37 14.56 -58.20
C THR A 693 25.43 16.08 -58.35
N VAL A 694 24.64 16.81 -57.56
CA VAL A 694 24.71 18.28 -57.44
C VAL A 694 24.87 18.71 -56.00
N GLN A 695 25.59 19.81 -55.77
CA GLN A 695 25.83 20.39 -54.45
C GLN A 695 25.42 21.86 -54.44
N THR A 696 24.70 22.30 -53.41
CA THR A 696 24.38 23.72 -53.22
C THR A 696 25.60 24.53 -52.74
N ASN A 697 25.57 25.85 -52.94
CA ASN A 697 26.49 26.79 -52.28
C ASN A 697 25.89 27.39 -50.99
N GLN A 698 24.61 27.17 -50.70
CA GLN A 698 23.90 27.78 -49.57
C GLN A 698 24.06 26.98 -48.27
N VAL A 699 24.16 27.67 -47.13
CA VAL A 699 23.94 27.04 -45.81
C VAL A 699 22.45 26.74 -45.68
N LEU A 700 22.10 25.54 -45.22
CA LEU A 700 20.73 25.17 -44.91
C LEU A 700 20.48 25.37 -43.41
N ASN A 701 19.80 26.47 -43.06
CA ASN A 701 19.47 26.80 -41.67
C ASN A 701 18.31 25.95 -41.11
N PRO A 702 18.21 25.79 -39.78
CA PRO A 702 17.11 25.07 -39.13
C PRO A 702 15.73 25.51 -39.61
N GLY A 703 14.88 24.55 -39.97
CA GLY A 703 13.51 24.77 -40.48
C GLY A 703 13.40 25.35 -41.90
N ALA A 704 14.50 25.79 -42.52
CA ALA A 704 14.49 26.39 -43.86
C ALA A 704 14.44 25.33 -44.98
N ALA A 705 14.12 25.78 -46.20
CA ALA A 705 14.22 24.98 -47.41
C ALA A 705 15.04 25.73 -48.47
N ILE A 706 15.83 25.00 -49.25
CA ILE A 706 16.68 25.54 -50.31
C ILE A 706 16.39 24.85 -51.64
N LYS A 707 16.59 25.59 -52.74
CA LYS A 707 16.59 25.03 -54.09
C LYS A 707 17.96 24.45 -54.41
N MET A 708 17.99 23.23 -54.93
CA MET A 708 19.21 22.61 -55.41
C MET A 708 19.58 23.17 -56.80
N PRO A 709 20.86 23.14 -57.21
CA PRO A 709 21.24 23.48 -58.57
C PRO A 709 20.47 22.65 -59.60
N MET A 710 20.13 23.26 -60.74
CA MET A 710 19.46 22.55 -61.83
C MET A 710 20.34 21.40 -62.34
N SER A 711 19.67 20.34 -62.79
CA SER A 711 20.34 19.23 -63.45
C SER A 711 20.99 19.67 -64.77
N LYS A 712 21.92 18.86 -65.29
CA LYS A 712 22.33 18.92 -66.70
C LYS A 712 21.12 18.63 -67.59
N SER A 713 21.18 19.15 -68.81
CA SER A 713 20.15 18.93 -69.81
C SER A 713 20.05 17.46 -70.23
N PHE A 714 18.83 17.00 -70.47
CA PHE A 714 18.53 15.67 -71.00
C PHE A 714 17.41 15.75 -72.06
N THR A 715 17.32 14.73 -72.91
CA THR A 715 16.27 14.60 -73.94
C THR A 715 15.92 13.14 -74.18
N THR A 716 14.69 12.86 -74.62
CA THR A 716 14.24 11.52 -75.02
C THR A 716 13.07 11.62 -76.01
N GLU A 717 12.86 10.57 -76.79
CA GLU A 717 11.77 10.44 -77.76
C GLU A 717 10.46 9.91 -77.14
N THR A 718 10.50 9.31 -75.95
CA THR A 718 9.40 8.50 -75.40
C THR A 718 8.25 9.32 -74.78
N GLY A 719 8.35 10.66 -74.76
CA GLY A 719 7.29 11.54 -74.27
C GLY A 719 6.98 11.48 -72.77
N MET A 720 7.73 10.72 -71.99
CA MET A 720 7.61 10.63 -70.54
C MET A 720 9.00 10.48 -69.93
N ILE A 721 9.19 11.13 -68.79
CA ILE A 721 10.35 10.93 -67.91
C ILE A 721 9.91 10.77 -66.45
N ARG A 722 10.71 10.03 -65.68
CA ARG A 722 10.67 9.98 -64.22
C ARG A 722 11.96 10.57 -63.68
N ALA A 723 11.86 11.66 -62.94
CA ALA A 723 12.98 12.31 -62.29
C ALA A 723 12.95 12.04 -60.78
N CYS A 724 13.99 11.41 -60.26
CA CYS A 724 14.17 11.14 -58.84
C CYS A 724 15.42 11.84 -58.33
N ALA A 725 15.42 12.27 -57.08
CA ALA A 725 16.62 12.71 -56.39
C ALA A 725 16.66 12.17 -54.96
N THR A 726 17.87 11.81 -54.53
CA THR A 726 18.16 11.25 -53.19
C THR A 726 19.23 12.07 -52.48
N ILE A 727 19.07 12.35 -51.19
CA ILE A 727 20.12 12.98 -50.36
C ILE A 727 21.40 12.13 -50.39
N ASP A 728 22.56 12.78 -50.53
CA ASP A 728 23.83 12.07 -50.56
C ASP A 728 24.14 11.38 -49.22
N PRO A 729 24.58 10.11 -49.21
CA PRO A 729 24.84 9.36 -47.98
C PRO A 729 25.86 10.01 -47.03
N ILE A 730 26.72 10.91 -47.52
CA ILE A 730 27.66 11.65 -46.68
C ILE A 730 26.97 12.39 -45.54
N HIS A 731 25.75 12.89 -45.76
CA HIS A 731 25.01 13.63 -44.73
C HIS A 731 24.54 12.71 -43.61
N ALA A 732 24.13 11.47 -43.92
CA ALA A 732 23.77 10.49 -42.91
C ALA A 732 25.00 10.00 -42.13
N GLN A 733 26.11 9.75 -42.82
CA GLN A 733 27.38 9.33 -42.21
C GLN A 733 27.94 10.37 -41.22
N LEU A 734 27.69 11.66 -41.48
CA LEU A 734 28.11 12.76 -40.62
C LEU A 734 27.04 13.20 -39.61
N GLY A 735 25.89 12.53 -39.55
CA GLY A 735 24.82 12.80 -38.57
C GLY A 735 23.90 14.00 -38.90
N TYR A 736 23.91 14.45 -40.15
CA TYR A 736 23.08 15.54 -40.68
C TYR A 736 21.84 15.08 -41.47
N ASN A 737 21.65 13.77 -41.58
CA ASN A 737 20.46 13.16 -42.14
C ASN A 737 20.11 11.92 -41.31
N SER A 738 19.00 11.97 -40.57
CA SER A 738 18.66 10.97 -39.56
C SER A 738 17.46 10.10 -39.96
N ASN A 739 16.64 10.58 -40.90
CA ASN A 739 15.37 9.98 -41.29
C ASN A 739 15.39 9.56 -42.77
N PRO A 740 15.74 8.30 -43.08
CA PRO A 740 15.81 7.86 -44.47
C PRO A 740 14.48 7.89 -45.22
N ALA A 741 13.34 8.03 -44.53
CA ALA A 741 12.02 8.05 -45.17
C ALA A 741 11.75 9.32 -45.99
N ASN A 742 12.46 10.43 -45.75
CA ASN A 742 12.33 11.67 -46.51
C ASN A 742 13.50 11.93 -47.48
N ASP A 743 14.42 10.97 -47.63
CA ASP A 743 15.65 11.14 -48.42
C ASP A 743 15.44 11.17 -49.92
N THR A 744 14.34 10.60 -50.41
CA THR A 744 14.09 10.45 -51.85
C THR A 744 12.75 11.04 -52.24
N ILE A 745 12.74 11.81 -53.32
CA ILE A 745 11.52 12.26 -53.99
C ILE A 745 11.61 11.94 -55.48
N CYS A 746 10.48 11.54 -56.08
CA CYS A 746 10.35 11.30 -57.51
C CYS A 746 9.16 12.07 -58.06
N ALA A 747 9.26 12.53 -59.31
CA ALA A 747 8.16 13.09 -60.08
C ALA A 747 8.18 12.54 -61.51
N ASP A 748 6.99 12.18 -62.00
CA ASP A 748 6.78 11.77 -63.39
C ASP A 748 6.27 12.97 -64.19
N PHE A 749 6.87 13.22 -65.36
CA PHE A 749 6.44 14.26 -66.31
C PHE A 749 6.13 13.61 -67.65
N MET A 750 4.97 13.93 -68.22
CA MET A 750 4.45 13.31 -69.45
C MET A 750 4.03 14.38 -70.46
N MET A 751 4.05 14.01 -71.74
CA MET A 751 3.41 14.75 -72.82
C MET A 751 1.89 14.52 -72.83
N VAL A 752 1.10 15.49 -73.30
CA VAL A 752 -0.35 15.31 -73.50
C VAL A 752 -0.60 14.59 -74.81
N LYS A 753 -1.23 13.40 -74.75
CA LYS A 753 -1.53 12.56 -75.92
C LYS A 753 -2.84 11.79 -75.70
N ASN A 754 -3.86 12.00 -76.54
CA ASN A 754 -5.18 11.38 -76.35
C ASN A 754 -5.92 11.18 -77.68
N TYR A 755 -6.53 10.02 -77.88
CA TYR A 755 -7.42 9.71 -79.00
C TYR A 755 -8.84 9.47 -78.50
N ALA A 756 -9.84 9.65 -79.36
CA ALA A 756 -11.22 9.35 -79.00
C ALA A 756 -12.05 8.91 -80.20
N ILE A 757 -13.13 8.17 -79.93
CA ILE A 757 -14.20 7.87 -80.90
C ILE A 757 -15.48 8.59 -80.48
N ARG A 758 -16.12 9.28 -81.42
CA ARG A 758 -17.42 9.93 -81.22
C ARG A 758 -18.39 9.63 -82.36
N ASP A 759 -19.67 9.96 -82.15
CA ASP A 759 -20.74 9.98 -83.15
C ASP A 759 -21.00 8.65 -83.88
N LEU A 760 -20.76 7.50 -83.22
CA LEU A 760 -20.95 6.18 -83.84
C LEU A 760 -22.43 5.90 -84.16
N ARG A 761 -22.73 5.58 -85.43
CA ARG A 761 -24.05 5.17 -85.93
C ARG A 761 -23.95 4.06 -86.97
N ALA A 762 -24.88 3.10 -86.94
CA ALA A 762 -24.99 2.02 -87.94
C ALA A 762 -26.14 2.23 -88.94
N TYR A 763 -25.98 1.77 -90.18
CA TYR A 763 -27.03 1.84 -91.20
C TYR A 763 -27.14 0.53 -91.99
N PRO A 764 -28.36 -0.01 -92.23
CA PRO A 764 -29.65 0.47 -91.73
C PRO A 764 -29.78 0.31 -90.20
N GLN A 765 -30.57 1.18 -89.57
CA GLN A 765 -30.78 1.19 -88.11
C GLN A 765 -31.68 0.04 -87.63
N SER A 766 -32.55 -0.47 -88.51
CA SER A 766 -33.40 -1.62 -88.26
C SER A 766 -33.59 -2.44 -89.55
N ILE A 767 -33.86 -3.73 -89.38
CA ILE A 767 -34.18 -4.65 -90.47
C ILE A 767 -35.35 -5.55 -90.06
N HIS A 768 -36.20 -5.91 -91.01
CA HIS A 768 -37.31 -6.84 -90.77
C HIS A 768 -36.89 -8.27 -91.13
N PHE A 769 -37.22 -9.21 -90.24
CA PHE A 769 -37.00 -10.65 -90.45
C PHE A 769 -38.28 -11.30 -90.98
N GLY A 770 -38.15 -12.26 -91.90
CA GLY A 770 -39.27 -13.11 -92.31
C GLY A 770 -39.80 -13.97 -91.16
N LYS A 771 -41.06 -14.44 -91.27
CA LYS A 771 -41.79 -15.15 -90.19
C LYS A 771 -41.05 -16.38 -89.61
N ASN A 772 -40.16 -16.99 -90.39
CA ASN A 772 -39.36 -18.17 -90.01
C ASN A 772 -37.83 -17.94 -90.12
N GLU A 773 -37.37 -16.69 -90.26
CA GLU A 773 -35.94 -16.39 -90.37
C GLU A 773 -35.30 -16.15 -89.00
N SER A 774 -34.28 -16.94 -88.67
CA SER A 774 -33.49 -16.78 -87.44
C SER A 774 -32.23 -15.92 -87.63
N GLN A 775 -31.89 -15.55 -88.87
CA GLN A 775 -30.77 -14.68 -89.22
C GLN A 775 -30.93 -14.08 -90.64
N VAL A 776 -30.43 -12.87 -90.88
CA VAL A 776 -30.38 -12.19 -92.19
C VAL A 776 -28.95 -11.79 -92.52
N LYS A 777 -28.53 -11.91 -93.78
CA LYS A 777 -27.24 -11.36 -94.26
C LYS A 777 -27.47 -9.99 -94.86
N GLN A 778 -26.89 -8.95 -94.27
CA GLN A 778 -27.07 -7.56 -94.70
C GLN A 778 -25.74 -6.79 -94.66
N ASN A 779 -25.56 -5.85 -95.58
CA ASN A 779 -24.45 -4.90 -95.50
C ASN A 779 -24.77 -3.84 -94.44
N VAL A 780 -23.84 -3.62 -93.51
CA VAL A 780 -23.98 -2.61 -92.44
C VAL A 780 -22.91 -1.55 -92.59
N THR A 781 -23.30 -0.28 -92.68
CA THR A 781 -22.38 0.86 -92.75
C THR A 781 -22.28 1.55 -91.39
N LEU A 782 -21.07 1.66 -90.84
CA LEU A 782 -20.81 2.43 -89.62
C LEU A 782 -20.22 3.79 -89.95
N ASN A 783 -20.84 4.85 -89.44
CA ASN A 783 -20.35 6.21 -89.46
C ASN A 783 -19.86 6.60 -88.07
N PHE A 784 -18.66 7.16 -87.95
CA PHE A 784 -18.08 7.61 -86.67
C PHE A 784 -17.00 8.66 -86.89
N THR A 785 -16.61 9.37 -85.84
CA THR A 785 -15.54 10.36 -85.85
C THR A 785 -14.36 9.85 -85.02
N VAL A 786 -13.17 9.77 -85.62
CA VAL A 786 -11.90 9.57 -84.89
C VAL A 786 -11.34 10.94 -84.54
N ILE A 787 -10.94 11.15 -83.29
CA ILE A 787 -10.40 12.43 -82.81
C ILE A 787 -9.00 12.19 -82.25
N ASN A 788 -8.07 13.10 -82.54
CA ASN A 788 -6.76 13.15 -81.91
C ASN A 788 -6.67 14.45 -81.10
N GLU A 789 -6.91 14.35 -79.79
CA GLU A 789 -6.85 15.48 -78.85
C GLU A 789 -5.43 15.73 -78.33
N SER A 790 -4.41 15.06 -78.89
CA SER A 790 -3.02 15.31 -78.53
C SER A 790 -2.65 16.77 -78.85
N SER A 791 -1.87 17.38 -77.96
CA SER A 791 -1.23 18.68 -78.20
C SER A 791 0.11 18.73 -77.45
N ASP A 792 1.14 19.28 -78.08
CA ASP A 792 2.23 19.92 -77.35
C ASP A 792 1.80 21.34 -76.96
N GLU A 793 2.65 22.11 -76.26
CA GLU A 793 2.27 23.50 -75.96
C GLU A 793 2.18 24.37 -77.24
N HIS A 794 2.81 23.97 -78.38
CA HIS A 794 3.07 24.85 -79.54
C HIS A 794 2.80 24.26 -80.97
N GLY A 795 1.98 23.22 -81.13
CA GLY A 795 1.49 22.72 -82.44
C GLY A 795 2.41 21.78 -83.24
N GLY A 796 3.09 20.83 -82.61
CA GLY A 796 4.05 19.90 -83.22
C GLY A 796 3.47 18.86 -84.18
N ASN A 797 4.23 18.54 -85.23
CA ASN A 797 3.95 17.48 -86.20
C ASN A 797 4.23 16.09 -85.60
N LEU A 798 3.28 15.54 -84.84
CA LEU A 798 3.27 14.12 -84.49
C LEU A 798 2.37 13.39 -85.49
N PRO A 799 2.87 12.76 -86.57
CA PRO A 799 2.05 11.86 -87.36
C PRO A 799 1.65 10.69 -86.47
N SER A 800 0.35 10.55 -86.23
CA SER A 800 -0.18 9.38 -85.57
C SER A 800 -1.21 8.73 -86.46
N SER A 801 -0.93 7.49 -86.80
CA SER A 801 -1.85 6.63 -87.51
C SER A 801 -2.31 5.54 -86.55
N PRO A 802 -3.10 5.88 -85.50
CA PRO A 802 -3.58 4.88 -84.56
C PRO A 802 -4.37 3.79 -85.30
N ILE A 803 -4.30 2.58 -84.76
CA ILE A 803 -5.17 1.49 -85.21
C ILE A 803 -6.60 1.80 -84.78
N VAL A 804 -7.55 1.66 -85.69
CA VAL A 804 -8.98 1.69 -85.39
C VAL A 804 -9.57 0.34 -85.74
N GLU A 805 -10.36 -0.21 -84.83
CA GLU A 805 -10.97 -1.52 -84.91
C GLU A 805 -12.49 -1.42 -84.77
N ILE A 806 -13.22 -2.15 -85.63
CA ILE A 806 -14.67 -2.31 -85.53
C ILE A 806 -14.97 -3.77 -85.14
N LYS A 807 -15.80 -3.94 -84.12
CA LYS A 807 -16.31 -5.25 -83.67
C LYS A 807 -17.82 -5.34 -83.87
N HIS A 808 -18.28 -6.53 -84.23
CA HIS A 808 -19.70 -6.93 -84.12
C HIS A 808 -19.78 -8.01 -83.05
N GLY A 809 -20.43 -7.70 -81.93
CA GLY A 809 -20.24 -8.48 -80.69
C GLY A 809 -18.76 -8.51 -80.28
N ASN A 810 -18.18 -9.70 -80.12
CA ASN A 810 -16.77 -9.90 -79.78
C ASN A 810 -15.86 -10.13 -81.00
N GLN A 811 -16.41 -10.20 -82.22
CA GLN A 811 -15.63 -10.48 -83.41
C GLN A 811 -15.13 -9.19 -84.07
N VAL A 812 -13.83 -9.11 -84.36
CA VAL A 812 -13.25 -8.04 -85.18
C VAL A 812 -13.68 -8.22 -86.62
N VAL A 813 -14.38 -7.22 -87.15
CA VAL A 813 -14.98 -7.26 -88.50
C VAL A 813 -14.33 -6.27 -89.46
N TRP A 814 -13.58 -5.30 -88.94
CA TRP A 814 -12.73 -4.39 -89.71
C TRP A 814 -11.63 -3.83 -88.81
N ARG A 815 -10.44 -3.63 -89.35
CA ARG A 815 -9.29 -3.05 -88.63
C ARG A 815 -8.38 -2.33 -89.61
N SER A 816 -8.03 -1.08 -89.36
CA SER A 816 -7.11 -0.31 -90.21
C SER A 816 -6.38 0.78 -89.44
N SER A 817 -5.27 1.26 -89.99
CA SER A 817 -4.54 2.42 -89.48
C SER A 817 -5.15 3.71 -90.03
N VAL A 818 -5.48 4.67 -89.17
CA VAL A 818 -6.13 5.92 -89.56
C VAL A 818 -5.20 7.10 -89.30
N SER A 819 -4.62 7.67 -90.36
CA SER A 819 -3.80 8.88 -90.23
C SER A 819 -4.66 10.07 -89.78
N ILE A 820 -4.30 10.66 -88.63
CA ILE A 820 -4.94 11.82 -88.04
C ILE A 820 -3.93 12.67 -87.25
N SER A 821 -3.79 13.94 -87.62
CA SER A 821 -2.86 14.86 -86.97
C SER A 821 -3.36 15.33 -85.60
N PRO A 822 -2.47 15.78 -84.69
CA PRO A 822 -2.85 16.36 -83.40
C PRO A 822 -3.83 17.52 -83.56
N GLY A 823 -4.82 17.62 -82.65
CA GLY A 823 -5.88 18.63 -82.68
C GLY A 823 -6.94 18.45 -83.77
N GLN A 824 -6.85 17.42 -84.62
CA GLN A 824 -7.79 17.18 -85.72
C GLN A 824 -8.82 16.10 -85.39
N SER A 825 -9.92 16.11 -86.15
CA SER A 825 -10.93 15.05 -86.17
C SER A 825 -11.14 14.57 -87.60
N ARG A 826 -11.46 13.28 -87.77
CA ARG A 826 -11.71 12.65 -89.07
C ARG A 826 -12.99 11.83 -89.03
N LYS A 827 -13.97 12.22 -89.85
CA LYS A 827 -15.19 11.43 -90.07
C LYS A 827 -14.88 10.21 -90.93
N MET A 828 -15.37 9.05 -90.52
CA MET A 828 -15.18 7.76 -91.15
C MET A 828 -16.55 7.18 -91.50
N SER A 829 -16.62 6.51 -92.65
CA SER A 829 -17.78 5.71 -93.08
C SER A 829 -17.26 4.38 -93.61
N VAL A 830 -17.61 3.27 -92.95
CA VAL A 830 -17.09 1.94 -93.25
C VAL A 830 -18.25 0.98 -93.47
N THR A 831 -18.42 0.47 -94.69
CA THR A 831 -19.41 -0.56 -95.02
C THR A 831 -18.83 -1.95 -94.85
N ILE A 832 -19.48 -2.76 -94.02
CA ILE A 832 -19.10 -4.12 -93.70
C ILE A 832 -20.07 -5.05 -94.43
N PRO A 833 -19.61 -5.82 -95.44
CA PRO A 833 -20.50 -6.61 -96.26
C PRO A 833 -21.00 -7.88 -95.55
N ASN A 834 -22.18 -8.34 -95.97
CA ASN A 834 -22.76 -9.66 -95.67
C ASN A 834 -22.74 -10.06 -94.18
N ARG A 835 -23.00 -9.11 -93.27
CA ARG A 835 -23.05 -9.39 -91.83
C ARG A 835 -24.27 -10.23 -91.49
N ILE A 836 -24.06 -11.26 -90.70
CA ILE A 836 -25.13 -12.12 -90.18
C ILE A 836 -25.76 -11.40 -88.98
N LEU A 837 -26.96 -10.87 -89.16
CA LEU A 837 -27.74 -10.19 -88.13
C LEU A 837 -28.80 -11.14 -87.60
N ARG A 838 -29.03 -11.12 -86.28
CA ARG A 838 -30.03 -11.97 -85.60
C ARG A 838 -31.18 -11.11 -85.07
N PRO A 839 -32.38 -11.68 -84.80
CA PRO A 839 -33.45 -10.94 -84.13
C PRO A 839 -32.97 -10.36 -82.78
N GLY A 840 -33.32 -9.10 -82.51
CA GLY A 840 -32.83 -8.33 -81.37
C GLY A 840 -31.66 -7.40 -81.70
N ASP A 841 -31.04 -6.83 -80.66
CA ASP A 841 -30.00 -5.82 -80.82
C ASP A 841 -28.69 -6.43 -81.34
N ASN A 842 -28.20 -5.90 -82.46
CA ASN A 842 -26.92 -6.30 -83.05
C ASN A 842 -25.89 -5.21 -82.80
N VAL A 843 -25.12 -5.38 -81.71
CA VAL A 843 -24.23 -4.34 -81.21
C VAL A 843 -22.91 -4.30 -81.98
N PHE A 844 -22.57 -3.12 -82.50
CA PHE A 844 -21.26 -2.81 -83.05
C PHE A 844 -20.48 -1.90 -82.11
N SER A 845 -19.17 -2.08 -82.01
CA SER A 845 -18.29 -1.14 -81.31
C SER A 845 -17.11 -0.75 -82.17
N VAL A 846 -16.66 0.49 -82.00
CA VAL A 846 -15.48 1.05 -82.67
C VAL A 846 -14.50 1.50 -81.60
N GLU A 847 -13.25 1.10 -81.73
CA GLU A 847 -12.20 1.41 -80.78
C GLU A 847 -10.94 1.92 -81.49
N VAL A 848 -10.39 3.06 -81.01
CA VAL A 848 -9.09 3.60 -81.44
C VAL A 848 -7.99 3.17 -80.45
N ASN A 849 -6.78 2.92 -80.99
CA ASN A 849 -5.64 2.42 -80.22
C ASN A 849 -5.95 1.17 -79.36
N PRO A 850 -6.63 0.13 -79.91
CA PRO A 850 -7.09 -1.02 -79.13
C PRO A 850 -5.95 -1.80 -78.45
N ASP A 851 -4.77 -1.84 -79.07
CA ASP A 851 -3.61 -2.57 -78.55
C ASP A 851 -2.86 -1.82 -77.45
N ARG A 852 -3.21 -0.55 -77.21
CA ARG A 852 -2.53 0.35 -76.26
C ARG A 852 -1.03 0.47 -76.52
N THR A 853 -0.60 0.27 -77.76
CA THR A 853 0.79 0.45 -78.19
C THR A 853 1.20 1.92 -78.19
N ILE A 854 0.23 2.82 -78.30
CA ILE A 854 0.42 4.25 -78.08
C ILE A 854 0.02 4.58 -76.64
N LEU A 855 0.97 5.04 -75.83
CA LEU A 855 0.69 5.54 -74.49
C LEU A 855 -0.05 6.87 -74.56
N GLU A 856 -1.19 6.96 -73.90
CA GLU A 856 -2.02 8.16 -73.82
C GLU A 856 -1.97 8.76 -72.40
N PHE A 857 -2.04 10.09 -72.32
CA PHE A 857 -2.09 10.87 -71.10
C PHE A 857 -2.95 12.12 -71.30
N LYS A 858 -3.93 12.29 -70.41
CA LYS A 858 -4.86 13.43 -70.39
C LYS A 858 -4.86 14.05 -68.99
N PRO A 859 -4.53 15.35 -68.84
CA PRO A 859 -4.47 15.98 -67.52
C PRO A 859 -5.79 15.87 -66.76
N GLY A 860 -5.72 15.47 -65.49
CA GLY A 860 -6.91 15.35 -64.62
C GLY A 860 -7.82 14.16 -64.89
N VAL A 861 -7.46 13.27 -65.81
CA VAL A 861 -8.26 12.08 -66.16
C VAL A 861 -7.50 10.82 -65.72
N SER A 862 -8.12 9.99 -64.89
CA SER A 862 -7.50 8.77 -64.34
C SER A 862 -7.38 7.63 -65.35
N ASN A 863 -8.30 7.54 -66.32
CA ASN A 863 -8.23 6.59 -67.43
C ASN A 863 -8.25 7.35 -68.77
N PRO A 864 -7.08 7.64 -69.37
CA PRO A 864 -6.98 8.39 -70.62
C PRO A 864 -7.49 7.61 -71.84
N TYR A 865 -7.86 6.33 -71.71
CA TYR A 865 -8.38 5.52 -72.81
C TYR A 865 -9.91 5.37 -72.78
N ALA A 866 -10.59 6.05 -71.85
CA ALA A 866 -12.03 5.87 -71.62
C ALA A 866 -12.88 6.29 -72.83
N ASP A 867 -12.43 7.30 -73.57
CA ASP A 867 -13.07 7.82 -74.79
C ASP A 867 -12.59 7.12 -76.08
N ASN A 868 -11.71 6.12 -75.97
CA ASN A 868 -11.21 5.39 -77.14
C ASN A 868 -12.27 4.49 -77.80
N LYS A 869 -13.36 4.16 -77.10
CA LYS A 869 -14.37 3.20 -77.57
C LYS A 869 -15.76 3.80 -77.58
N ALA A 870 -16.48 3.61 -78.68
CA ALA A 870 -17.91 3.85 -78.78
C ALA A 870 -18.64 2.56 -79.18
N THR A 871 -19.89 2.43 -78.76
CA THR A 871 -20.75 1.29 -79.08
C THR A 871 -22.07 1.83 -79.67
N THR A 872 -22.61 1.18 -80.67
CA THR A 872 -23.93 1.53 -81.22
C THR A 872 -24.98 1.31 -80.15
N LEU A 873 -25.84 2.31 -79.96
CA LEU A 873 -27.05 2.19 -79.15
C LEU A 873 -28.11 1.37 -79.86
#